data_AF-A0A1V5HEV1-F1
#
_entry.id   AF-A0A1V5HEV1-F1
#
_cell.length_a   1.000
_cell.length_b   1.000
_cell.length_c   1.000
_cell.angle_alpha   90.00
_cell.angle_beta   90.00
_cell.angle_gamma   90.00
#
_symmetry.space_group_name_H-M   'P 1'
#
loop_
_entity.id
_entity.type
_entity.pdbx_description
1 polymer ?
#
loop_
_entity_poly.entity_id
_entity_poly.type
_entity_poly.pdbx_seq_one_letter_code
_entity_poly.pdbx_strand_id
1 'polypeptide(L)'
;MRKLPAPACCAVRAPVAAALLGLVAATLSAAEPWRVPEALQRKALRVEPYPGEARAVSTDLCLPVPTEEGKTPGVVLVDAAGQRRPVRVLSRLGSRLKILFEAAEEESLWAYVVENAPDGEAAAPRSGLLHESRAYNGETVDSLAQFEGLWKTATPQGARFEEAVFAAHNPFGPAAASLHRYDGVLRIETAGEYTFCTASSDASFLLIDGKPVVSWPGRHGPEGGLGGQQRGGVTLAPGPHRFAYLHANCGEPLYAIAAWILPGEKPHEVIPSAAFTPAAYAQVGRLEHREGGESADFTWENQYMATFGTRAVYRLEFQAAAPRDGEAATVEWDFGDGTRGAGLVTTHAYFRPGDYRVTLTLSVAGRPRRLTQAVAVRPRYGQSENDEAAALALLREGVAQEQSGGIQPEGYATLTLGFLFYLQEGAAAEFAPRALAQAAAVPAADIFPLFYRLGRDVQSVGERYDLAEACFRVVLEREAQPELRAQAALHAAGMLIHCQDRPAEARALLETVADAHLVNEWERRLLRIYQADCALVLDGVADARKAYAAVAPHKPLIVGGELDRKALSDYNSRYLRLRNLLAQRLYPEALEELSIIEWETPEEKMSPSLNLLKVEALAGNGQPRKAIVCLERALLAAADDTFRPRLRLKLAELCLANGLLAKARVQAEEIRRESPQSPDEVEARALLAEVERRVQEARP
;
A
#
# COMPACT_ATOMS: atom_id res chain seq x y z
N MET A 1 -29.07 -17.52 -2.33
CA MET A 1 -28.60 -16.28 -1.70
C MET A 1 -28.16 -15.34 -2.82
N ARG A 2 -28.98 -14.34 -3.14
CA ARG A 2 -28.69 -13.39 -4.22
C ARG A 2 -27.53 -12.50 -3.76
N LYS A 3 -26.52 -12.37 -4.63
CA LYS A 3 -25.34 -11.51 -4.47
C LYS A 3 -25.81 -10.13 -4.02
N LEU A 4 -25.41 -9.70 -2.81
CA LEU A 4 -25.28 -8.28 -2.51
C LEU A 4 -24.39 -7.70 -3.62
N PRO A 5 -24.76 -6.60 -4.27
CA PRO A 5 -23.83 -5.94 -5.17
C PRO A 5 -22.59 -5.62 -4.31
N ALA A 6 -21.40 -5.98 -4.82
CA ALA A 6 -20.16 -5.36 -4.34
C ALA A 6 -20.43 -3.85 -4.24
N PRO A 7 -19.87 -3.12 -3.25
CA PRO A 7 -19.96 -1.68 -3.26
C PRO A 7 -19.55 -1.29 -4.67
N ALA A 8 -20.49 -0.70 -5.41
CA ALA A 8 -20.10 -0.01 -6.61
C ALA A 8 -19.17 1.04 -6.03
N CYS A 9 -17.86 0.77 -6.09
CA CYS A 9 -16.85 1.79 -6.10
C CYS A 9 -17.47 2.75 -7.10
N CYS A 10 -17.99 3.86 -6.58
CA CYS A 10 -18.22 5.02 -7.39
C CYS A 10 -16.87 5.17 -8.05
N ALA A 11 -16.76 4.70 -9.30
CA ALA A 11 -15.85 5.26 -10.23
C ALA A 11 -16.09 6.73 -9.98
N VAL A 12 -15.09 7.37 -9.37
CA VAL A 12 -14.96 8.81 -9.40
C VAL A 12 -14.81 9.08 -10.89
N ARG A 13 -15.94 9.03 -11.61
CA ARG A 13 -16.25 10.06 -12.56
C ARG A 13 -16.18 11.30 -11.68
N ALA A 14 -14.98 11.86 -11.62
CA ALA A 14 -14.86 13.27 -11.86
C ALA A 14 -15.47 13.45 -13.26
N PRO A 15 -16.59 14.18 -13.36
CA PRO A 15 -16.67 15.07 -14.50
C PRO A 15 -17.37 16.34 -14.04
N VAL A 16 -16.71 17.14 -13.21
CA VAL A 16 -16.93 18.60 -13.22
C VAL A 16 -15.64 19.38 -12.93
N ALA A 17 -14.68 18.84 -12.17
CA ALA A 17 -13.47 19.60 -11.80
C ALA A 17 -12.37 19.68 -12.89
N ALA A 18 -12.47 18.92 -13.98
CA ALA A 18 -11.41 18.83 -15.00
C ALA A 18 -11.63 19.74 -16.24
N ALA A 19 -12.69 20.54 -16.28
CA ALA A 19 -12.99 21.41 -17.43
C ALA A 19 -13.31 22.84 -16.96
N LEU A 20 -12.30 23.56 -16.45
CA LEU A 20 -12.13 25.03 -16.54
C LEU A 20 -11.06 25.64 -15.59
N LEU A 21 -10.19 24.84 -14.93
CA LEU A 21 -9.04 25.39 -14.18
C LEU A 21 -7.71 25.36 -14.95
N GLY A 22 -7.75 24.94 -16.21
CA GLY A 22 -6.70 25.18 -17.20
C GLY A 22 -7.14 26.30 -18.14
N LEU A 23 -6.34 27.36 -18.21
CA LEU A 23 -6.43 28.58 -19.02
C LEU A 23 -7.15 29.79 -18.39
N VAL A 24 -6.30 30.80 -18.13
CA VAL A 24 -6.56 32.17 -17.72
C VAL A 24 -7.04 32.33 -16.27
N ALA A 25 -6.09 32.24 -15.34
CA ALA A 25 -6.15 33.04 -14.13
C ALA A 25 -6.15 34.51 -14.54
N ALA A 26 -7.32 35.06 -14.86
CA ALA A 26 -7.52 36.50 -14.93
C ALA A 26 -7.09 37.04 -13.57
N THR A 27 -6.14 37.96 -13.58
CA THR A 27 -5.59 38.57 -12.37
C THR A 27 -6.70 39.31 -11.64
N LEU A 28 -7.31 38.69 -10.62
CA LEU A 28 -8.07 39.36 -9.58
C LEU A 28 -7.09 40.19 -8.75
N SER A 29 -6.71 41.36 -9.25
CA SER A 29 -5.86 42.32 -8.55
C SER A 29 -6.38 43.71 -8.87
N ALA A 30 -7.10 44.29 -7.91
CA ALA A 30 -7.54 45.68 -7.97
C ALA A 30 -6.75 46.52 -6.97
N ALA A 31 -6.64 47.82 -7.27
CA ALA A 31 -5.93 48.86 -6.52
C ALA A 31 -6.58 49.22 -5.17
N GLU A 32 -6.99 48.23 -4.38
CA GLU A 32 -7.62 48.45 -3.08
C GLU A 32 -6.59 48.47 -1.93
N PRO A 33 -6.66 49.47 -1.03
CA PRO A 33 -5.68 49.66 0.04
C PRO A 33 -5.70 48.53 1.07
N TRP A 34 -4.55 48.24 1.67
CA TRP A 34 -4.40 47.22 2.72
C TRP A 34 -5.15 47.61 4.00
N ARG A 35 -6.30 46.97 4.26
CA ARG A 35 -7.22 47.31 5.36
C ARG A 35 -6.91 46.65 6.70
N VAL A 36 -6.04 45.64 6.73
CA VAL A 36 -5.62 44.94 7.96
C VAL A 36 -4.14 45.28 8.23
N PRO A 37 -3.83 46.22 9.13
CA PRO A 37 -2.47 46.73 9.34
C PRO A 37 -1.44 45.68 9.77
N GLU A 38 -1.87 44.65 10.48
CA GLU A 38 -1.04 43.54 10.94
C GLU A 38 -0.77 42.48 9.86
N ALA A 39 -1.52 42.49 8.75
CA ALA A 39 -1.38 41.51 7.69
C ALA A 39 -0.28 41.91 6.69
N LEU A 40 0.63 40.98 6.42
CA LEU A 40 1.68 41.13 5.40
C LEU A 40 1.29 40.52 4.06
N GLN A 41 0.28 39.64 4.06
CA GLN A 41 -0.15 38.87 2.91
C GLN A 41 -1.67 38.79 2.83
N ARG A 42 -2.19 38.68 1.60
CA ARG A 42 -3.61 38.43 1.36
C ARG A 42 -3.83 37.62 0.10
N LYS A 43 -5.03 37.08 -0.04
CA LYS A 43 -5.56 36.52 -1.29
C LYS A 43 -6.91 37.15 -1.61
N ALA A 44 -7.11 37.54 -2.86
CA ALA A 44 -8.42 37.95 -3.35
C ALA A 44 -9.30 36.71 -3.55
N LEU A 45 -10.56 36.81 -3.15
CA LEU A 45 -11.56 35.77 -3.29
C LEU A 45 -12.70 36.33 -4.13
N ARG A 46 -13.23 35.51 -5.05
CA ARG A 46 -14.47 35.83 -5.77
C ARG A 46 -15.42 34.65 -5.66
N VAL A 47 -16.58 34.89 -5.07
CA VAL A 47 -17.62 33.87 -4.94
C VAL A 47 -18.18 33.55 -6.32
N GLU A 48 -18.26 32.27 -6.68
CA GLU A 48 -18.78 31.87 -7.98
C GLU A 48 -20.30 32.08 -8.08
N PRO A 49 -20.84 32.35 -9.29
CA PRO A 49 -22.28 32.36 -9.51
C PRO A 49 -22.92 31.03 -9.14
N TYR A 50 -24.10 31.06 -8.51
CA TYR A 50 -24.80 29.85 -8.08
C TYR A 50 -26.27 29.87 -8.52
N PRO A 51 -26.82 28.79 -9.11
CA PRO A 51 -28.23 28.75 -9.50
C PRO A 51 -29.21 28.73 -8.30
N GLY A 52 -29.82 29.87 -7.94
CA GLY A 52 -30.96 29.95 -6.98
C GLY A 52 -31.11 31.29 -6.23
N GLU A 53 -32.12 31.40 -5.35
CA GLU A 53 -32.32 32.59 -4.50
C GLU A 53 -31.14 32.78 -3.53
N ALA A 54 -30.45 33.92 -3.66
CA ALA A 54 -29.26 34.29 -2.91
C ALA A 54 -29.44 34.16 -1.39
N ARG A 55 -28.57 33.38 -0.71
CA ARG A 55 -28.32 33.43 0.75
C ARG A 55 -27.05 32.67 1.15
N ALA A 56 -26.17 33.38 1.89
CA ALA A 56 -25.03 32.94 2.70
C ALA A 56 -24.22 31.74 2.17
N VAL A 57 -23.19 32.07 1.38
CA VAL A 57 -22.28 31.11 0.76
C VAL A 57 -21.21 30.60 1.72
N SER A 58 -21.34 29.34 2.13
CA SER A 58 -20.32 28.60 2.83
C SER A 58 -19.20 28.14 1.90
N THR A 59 -18.13 28.91 1.78
CA THR A 59 -17.00 28.55 0.91
C THR A 59 -15.92 27.80 1.65
N ASP A 60 -15.53 26.63 1.13
CA ASP A 60 -14.32 25.89 1.52
C ASP A 60 -13.10 26.46 0.79
N LEU A 61 -12.18 27.09 1.51
CA LEU A 61 -11.06 27.80 0.90
C LEU A 61 -9.72 27.27 1.39
N CYS A 62 -8.97 26.62 0.49
CA CYS A 62 -7.59 26.21 0.75
C CYS A 62 -6.64 27.41 0.69
N LEU A 63 -6.31 27.98 1.84
CA LEU A 63 -5.30 29.04 1.91
C LEU A 63 -3.94 28.43 2.25
N PRO A 64 -2.98 28.45 1.31
CA PRO A 64 -1.59 28.21 1.65
C PRO A 64 -1.11 29.35 2.52
N VAL A 65 -0.83 29.07 3.79
CA VAL A 65 -0.22 30.07 4.66
C VAL A 65 1.26 29.77 4.85
N PRO A 66 2.17 30.71 4.48
CA PRO A 66 3.56 30.56 4.82
C PRO A 66 3.72 30.46 6.34
N THR A 67 4.45 29.44 6.75
CA THR A 67 4.68 29.16 8.17
C THR A 67 6.07 29.62 8.59
N GLU A 68 6.11 30.56 9.52
CA GLU A 68 7.24 30.71 10.44
C GLU A 68 7.09 29.70 11.60
N GLU A 69 8.22 29.26 12.14
CA GLU A 69 8.27 28.23 13.16
C GLU A 69 7.54 28.66 14.44
N GLY A 70 6.65 27.80 14.97
CA GLY A 70 5.90 28.06 16.19
C GLY A 70 4.67 28.97 16.05
N LYS A 71 4.35 29.47 14.86
CA LYS A 71 3.18 30.33 14.62
C LYS A 71 2.03 29.56 13.99
N THR A 72 0.82 29.76 14.51
CA THR A 72 -0.42 29.20 13.94
C THR A 72 -1.10 30.27 13.09
N PRO A 73 -1.01 30.18 11.76
CA PRO A 73 -1.61 31.20 10.91
C PRO A 73 -3.12 31.14 10.93
N GLY A 74 -3.75 32.30 10.92
CA GLY A 74 -5.19 32.47 10.78
C GLY A 74 -5.54 33.45 9.66
N VAL A 75 -6.85 33.70 9.49
CA VAL A 75 -7.37 34.49 8.39
C VAL A 75 -8.37 35.51 8.91
N VAL A 76 -8.21 36.76 8.48
CA VAL A 76 -9.23 37.80 8.63
C VAL A 76 -9.82 38.05 7.25
N LEU A 77 -11.11 37.86 7.11
CA LEU A 77 -11.84 38.10 5.86
C LEU A 77 -12.44 39.49 5.87
N VAL A 78 -12.25 40.25 4.79
CA VAL A 78 -12.71 41.63 4.66
C VAL A 78 -13.40 41.81 3.31
N ASP A 79 -14.50 42.55 3.28
CA ASP A 79 -15.21 42.91 2.04
C ASP A 79 -14.63 44.17 1.37
N ALA A 80 -15.17 44.52 0.20
CA ALA A 80 -14.72 45.71 -0.57
C ALA A 80 -14.97 47.03 0.16
N ALA A 81 -15.91 47.06 1.11
CA ALA A 81 -16.16 48.23 1.96
C ALA A 81 -15.16 48.35 3.13
N GLY A 82 -14.31 47.33 3.34
CA GLY A 82 -13.37 47.26 4.46
C GLY A 82 -13.96 46.68 5.75
N GLN A 83 -15.16 46.10 5.69
CA GLN A 83 -15.80 45.48 6.85
C GLN A 83 -15.30 44.04 7.05
N ARG A 84 -14.96 43.68 8.28
CA ARG A 84 -14.58 42.30 8.65
C ARG A 84 -15.80 41.37 8.59
N ARG A 85 -15.62 40.18 8.01
CA ARG A 85 -16.62 39.10 7.97
C ARG A 85 -16.29 38.02 9.02
N PRO A 86 -17.30 37.45 9.70
CA PRO A 86 -17.10 36.25 10.52
C PRO A 86 -16.58 35.08 9.69
N VAL A 87 -15.60 34.36 10.23
CA VAL A 87 -14.99 33.19 9.60
C VAL A 87 -14.90 32.07 10.64
N ARG A 88 -15.37 30.87 10.28
CA ARG A 88 -15.17 29.64 11.05
C ARG A 88 -14.14 28.78 10.36
N VAL A 89 -13.14 28.28 11.08
CA VAL A 89 -12.20 27.28 10.53
C VAL A 89 -12.84 25.89 10.60
N LEU A 90 -13.06 25.26 9.44
CA LEU A 90 -13.62 23.91 9.33
C LEU A 90 -12.57 22.84 9.59
N SER A 91 -11.39 22.97 9.01
CA SER A 91 -10.28 22.05 9.28
C SER A 91 -8.93 22.69 8.96
N ARG A 92 -7.88 22.09 9.54
CA ARG A 92 -6.49 22.47 9.31
C ARG A 92 -5.71 21.22 8.92
N LEU A 93 -5.03 21.29 7.79
CA LEU A 93 -4.21 20.21 7.27
C LEU A 93 -2.82 20.76 6.93
N GLY A 94 -1.92 20.75 7.92
CA GLY A 94 -0.65 21.48 7.85
C GLY A 94 -0.89 22.99 7.77
N SER A 95 -0.34 23.64 6.74
CA SER A 95 -0.54 25.06 6.43
C SER A 95 -1.86 25.35 5.71
N ARG A 96 -2.60 24.32 5.27
CA ARG A 96 -3.89 24.48 4.59
C ARG A 96 -4.99 24.71 5.61
N LEU A 97 -5.65 25.84 5.47
CA LEU A 97 -6.92 26.09 6.13
C LEU A 97 -8.07 25.70 5.21
N LYS A 98 -9.15 25.21 5.80
CA LYS A 98 -10.49 25.20 5.22
C LYS A 98 -11.34 26.10 6.11
N ILE A 99 -11.91 27.14 5.53
CA ILE A 99 -12.73 28.10 6.27
C ILE A 99 -14.19 28.03 5.82
N LEU A 100 -15.07 28.68 6.56
CA LEU A 100 -16.48 28.86 6.31
C LEU A 100 -16.80 30.33 6.61
N PHE A 101 -17.51 31.00 5.70
CA PHE A 101 -17.97 32.38 5.89
C PHE A 101 -19.33 32.56 5.24
N GLU A 102 -19.95 33.74 5.37
CA GLU A 102 -21.13 34.11 4.58
C GLU A 102 -20.75 35.17 3.55
N ALA A 103 -21.19 34.98 2.31
CA ALA A 103 -21.00 35.96 1.23
C ALA A 103 -22.19 35.95 0.26
N ALA A 104 -22.35 37.04 -0.49
CA ALA A 104 -23.26 37.15 -1.62
C ALA A 104 -22.64 36.58 -2.91
N GLU A 105 -23.49 36.28 -3.89
CA GLU A 105 -23.07 35.83 -5.21
C GLU A 105 -22.18 36.89 -5.88
N GLU A 106 -21.10 36.45 -6.52
CA GLU A 106 -20.08 37.32 -7.11
C GLU A 106 -19.39 38.32 -6.17
N GLU A 107 -19.62 38.24 -4.85
CA GLU A 107 -18.97 39.12 -3.87
C GLU A 107 -17.45 38.92 -3.94
N SER A 108 -16.73 40.05 -3.96
CA SER A 108 -15.28 40.08 -3.89
C SER A 108 -14.84 40.33 -2.45
N LEU A 109 -13.95 39.48 -1.95
CA LEU A 109 -13.46 39.51 -0.58
C LEU A 109 -11.94 39.37 -0.57
N TRP A 110 -11.31 39.74 0.55
CA TRP A 110 -9.87 39.56 0.78
C TRP A 110 -9.63 38.77 2.05
N ALA A 111 -8.99 37.62 1.90
CA ALA A 111 -8.49 36.82 3.00
C ALA A 111 -7.09 37.32 3.37
N TYR A 112 -7.00 38.09 4.47
CA TYR A 112 -5.75 38.55 5.03
C TYR A 112 -5.16 37.49 5.95
N VAL A 113 -3.91 37.13 5.70
CA VAL A 113 -3.16 36.19 6.53
C VAL A 113 -2.61 36.95 7.73
N VAL A 114 -2.96 36.50 8.94
CA VAL A 114 -2.49 37.07 10.19
C VAL A 114 -2.08 35.98 11.17
N GLU A 115 -1.24 36.33 12.14
CA GLU A 115 -0.91 35.44 13.27
C GLU A 115 -2.08 35.39 14.25
N ASN A 116 -2.41 34.19 14.76
CA ASN A 116 -3.40 34.02 15.82
C ASN A 116 -4.74 34.72 15.55
N ALA A 117 -5.28 34.59 14.33
CA ALA A 117 -6.64 35.09 14.05
C ALA A 117 -7.63 34.38 14.98
N PRO A 118 -8.55 35.11 15.63
CA PRO A 118 -9.62 34.49 16.39
C PRO A 118 -10.48 33.66 15.45
N ASP A 119 -10.78 32.42 15.83
CA ASP A 119 -11.85 31.67 15.16
C ASP A 119 -13.18 32.36 15.50
N GLY A 120 -13.93 32.73 14.48
CA GLY A 120 -15.21 33.39 14.63
C GLY A 120 -16.36 32.38 14.61
N GLU A 121 -17.46 32.69 15.29
CA GLU A 121 -18.71 31.96 15.12
C GLU A 121 -19.41 32.45 13.84
N ALA A 122 -18.92 32.02 12.67
CA ALA A 122 -19.73 32.13 11.46
C ALA A 122 -21.05 31.39 11.68
N ALA A 123 -22.14 31.91 11.10
CA ALA A 123 -23.44 31.28 11.22
C ALA A 123 -23.41 29.84 10.70
N ALA A 124 -24.30 28.99 11.23
CA ALA A 124 -24.49 27.64 10.73
C ALA A 124 -24.72 27.66 9.20
N PRO A 125 -24.15 26.71 8.45
CA PRO A 125 -24.26 26.69 6.99
C PRO A 125 -25.74 26.68 6.58
N ARG A 126 -26.08 27.52 5.61
CA ARG A 126 -27.45 27.61 5.05
C ARG A 126 -27.60 26.83 3.75
N SER A 127 -26.50 26.28 3.25
CA SER A 127 -26.44 25.48 2.04
C SER A 127 -25.37 24.39 2.17
N GLY A 128 -25.39 23.42 1.26
CA GLY A 128 -24.56 22.21 1.32
C GLY A 128 -25.00 21.20 2.38
N LEU A 129 -24.26 20.09 2.44
CA LEU A 129 -24.30 19.11 3.51
C LEU A 129 -22.95 19.16 4.25
N LEU A 130 -22.89 19.87 5.37
CA LEU A 130 -21.67 19.98 6.16
C LEU A 130 -21.48 18.74 7.02
N HIS A 131 -20.42 17.99 6.77
CA HIS A 131 -19.97 16.89 7.61
C HIS A 131 -18.95 17.39 8.62
N GLU A 132 -19.21 17.17 9.90
CA GLU A 132 -18.29 17.39 11.01
C GLU A 132 -17.95 16.06 11.68
N SER A 133 -16.71 15.90 12.11
CA SER A 133 -16.26 14.75 12.91
C SER A 133 -15.62 15.18 14.23
N ARG A 134 -15.87 14.39 15.28
CA ARG A 134 -15.26 14.57 16.60
C ARG A 134 -14.79 13.24 17.18
N ALA A 135 -13.64 13.23 17.82
CA ALA A 135 -13.14 12.09 18.57
C ALA A 135 -13.81 12.04 19.96
N TYR A 136 -14.23 10.86 20.39
CA TYR A 136 -14.80 10.64 21.72
C TYR A 136 -14.21 9.40 22.38
N ASN A 137 -14.77 8.94 23.50
CA ASN A 137 -14.24 7.82 24.28
C ASN A 137 -14.60 6.42 23.73
N GLY A 138 -15.39 6.33 22.64
CA GLY A 138 -15.80 5.05 22.04
C GLY A 138 -16.89 4.31 22.81
N GLU A 139 -17.57 4.95 23.78
CA GLU A 139 -18.68 4.32 24.50
C GLU A 139 -19.89 4.08 23.59
N THR A 140 -20.71 3.08 23.94
CA THR A 140 -21.95 2.79 23.19
C THR A 140 -22.96 3.93 23.39
N VAL A 141 -23.54 4.37 22.28
CA VAL A 141 -24.53 5.45 22.26
C VAL A 141 -25.93 4.87 22.08
N ASP A 142 -26.70 4.85 23.15
CA ASP A 142 -28.02 4.19 23.21
C ASP A 142 -29.20 5.17 23.00
N SER A 143 -28.93 6.46 22.82
CA SER A 143 -29.99 7.45 22.54
C SER A 143 -29.48 8.72 21.85
N LEU A 144 -30.40 9.42 21.17
CA LEU A 144 -30.14 10.74 20.59
C LEU A 144 -29.67 11.76 21.64
N ALA A 145 -30.24 11.72 22.85
CA ALA A 145 -29.86 12.63 23.94
C ALA A 145 -28.42 12.39 24.40
N GLN A 146 -27.99 11.13 24.46
CA GLN A 146 -26.61 10.78 24.77
C GLN A 146 -25.66 11.23 23.65
N PHE A 147 -26.01 11.01 22.38
CA PHE A 147 -25.23 11.52 21.25
C PHE A 147 -25.00 13.03 21.36
N GLU A 148 -26.07 13.80 21.54
CA GLU A 148 -26.01 15.27 21.66
C GLU A 148 -25.22 15.73 22.90
N GLY A 149 -25.22 14.94 23.97
CA GLY A 149 -24.38 15.15 25.15
C GLY A 149 -22.90 14.97 24.83
N LEU A 150 -22.54 13.84 24.21
CA LEU A 150 -21.16 13.53 23.81
C LEU A 150 -20.64 14.50 22.76
N TRP A 151 -21.47 14.91 21.80
CA TRP A 151 -21.10 15.85 20.76
C TRP A 151 -20.52 17.16 21.32
N LYS A 152 -21.10 17.66 22.43
CA LYS A 152 -20.69 18.92 23.08
C LYS A 152 -19.32 18.84 23.75
N THR A 153 -18.92 17.67 24.23
CA THR A 153 -17.67 17.45 24.98
C THR A 153 -16.58 16.77 24.15
N ALA A 154 -16.94 16.15 23.03
CA ALA A 154 -16.03 15.47 22.12
C ALA A 154 -15.05 16.44 21.44
N THR A 155 -13.87 15.94 21.13
CA THR A 155 -12.76 16.72 20.57
C THR A 155 -12.95 16.89 19.05
N PRO A 156 -13.05 18.11 18.51
CA PRO A 156 -13.15 18.32 17.07
C PRO A 156 -11.98 17.71 16.29
N GLN A 157 -12.28 17.04 15.18
CA GLN A 157 -11.27 16.51 14.24
C GLN A 157 -11.23 17.31 12.93
N GLY A 158 -12.39 17.75 12.43
CA GLY A 158 -12.50 18.56 11.23
C GLY A 158 -13.90 18.55 10.63
N ALA A 159 -14.07 19.36 9.58
CA ALA A 159 -15.30 19.46 8.82
C ALA A 159 -15.07 19.74 7.33
N ARG A 160 -16.02 19.33 6.48
CA ARG A 160 -16.07 19.61 5.03
C ARG A 160 -17.50 19.45 4.48
N PHE A 161 -17.77 20.01 3.31
CA PHE A 161 -19.00 19.72 2.58
C PHE A 161 -18.92 18.35 1.89
N GLU A 162 -19.99 17.58 2.00
CA GLU A 162 -20.16 16.28 1.35
C GLU A 162 -21.27 16.35 0.31
N GLU A 163 -21.24 15.43 -0.66
CA GLU A 163 -22.29 15.30 -1.66
C GLU A 163 -23.49 14.50 -1.14
N ALA A 164 -23.25 13.56 -0.23
CA ALA A 164 -24.27 12.71 0.37
C ALA A 164 -23.79 12.14 1.70
N VAL A 165 -24.72 11.65 2.52
CA VAL A 165 -24.39 10.75 3.63
C VAL A 165 -24.18 9.36 3.05
N PHE A 166 -22.98 9.09 2.57
CA PHE A 166 -22.56 7.79 2.03
C PHE A 166 -21.06 7.60 2.27
N ALA A 167 -20.70 7.29 3.51
CA ALA A 167 -19.32 7.19 3.95
C ALA A 167 -19.00 5.82 4.55
N ALA A 168 -17.79 5.32 4.27
CA ALA A 168 -17.23 4.11 4.85
C ALA A 168 -15.92 4.37 5.64
N HIS A 169 -15.58 5.64 5.85
CA HIS A 169 -14.36 6.06 6.56
C HIS A 169 -14.55 7.45 7.18
N ASN A 170 -13.67 7.79 8.13
CA ASN A 170 -13.54 9.14 8.67
C ASN A 170 -12.45 9.91 7.90
N PRO A 171 -12.77 10.99 7.16
CA PRO A 171 -11.77 11.72 6.37
C PRO A 171 -10.85 12.61 7.22
N PHE A 172 -11.11 12.75 8.53
CA PHE A 172 -10.36 13.64 9.42
C PHE A 172 -9.50 12.90 10.46
N GLY A 173 -9.58 11.56 10.51
CA GLY A 173 -8.87 10.79 11.52
C GLY A 173 -9.29 9.31 11.57
N PRO A 174 -9.02 8.61 12.68
CA PRO A 174 -9.44 7.23 12.86
C PRO A 174 -10.95 7.05 12.75
N ALA A 175 -11.37 5.90 12.22
CA ALA A 175 -12.78 5.51 12.14
C ALA A 175 -13.36 5.17 13.51
N ALA A 176 -12.64 4.41 14.34
CA ALA A 176 -13.09 4.05 15.68
C ALA A 176 -13.19 5.27 16.61
N ALA A 177 -14.09 5.19 17.58
CA ALA A 177 -14.32 6.21 18.59
C ALA A 177 -14.52 7.62 17.98
N SER A 178 -15.35 7.69 16.94
CA SER A 178 -15.68 8.94 16.24
C SER A 178 -17.19 9.21 16.25
N LEU A 179 -17.53 10.49 16.37
CA LEU A 179 -18.88 11.01 16.19
C LEU A 179 -18.93 11.81 14.90
N HIS A 180 -19.99 11.62 14.12
CA HIS A 180 -20.23 12.31 12.86
C HIS A 180 -21.57 13.01 12.89
N ARG A 181 -21.58 14.23 12.34
CA ARG A 181 -22.78 15.03 12.17
C ARG A 181 -22.78 15.61 10.77
N TYR A 182 -23.84 15.35 10.03
CA TYR A 182 -24.08 15.91 8.71
C TYR A 182 -25.27 16.85 8.81
N ASP A 183 -25.06 18.16 8.71
CA ASP A 183 -26.13 19.17 8.73
C ASP A 183 -26.31 19.77 7.33
N GLY A 184 -27.54 19.87 6.85
CA GLY A 184 -27.85 20.45 5.55
C GLY A 184 -29.30 20.87 5.40
N VAL A 185 -29.68 21.28 4.18
CA VAL A 185 -31.07 21.64 3.84
C VAL A 185 -31.53 20.78 2.67
N LEU A 186 -32.59 20.01 2.85
CA LEU A 186 -33.25 19.26 1.79
C LEU A 186 -34.22 20.16 1.03
N ARG A 187 -34.24 20.01 -0.29
CA ARG A 187 -35.21 20.64 -1.19
C ARG A 187 -36.28 19.63 -1.55
N ILE A 188 -37.49 19.85 -1.04
CA ILE A 188 -38.66 19.04 -1.38
C ILE A 188 -39.43 19.74 -2.48
N GLU A 189 -39.57 19.10 -3.64
CA GLU A 189 -40.30 19.67 -4.78
C GLU A 189 -41.79 19.36 -4.72
N THR A 190 -42.15 18.16 -4.25
CA THR A 190 -43.52 17.67 -4.25
C THR A 190 -43.93 17.34 -2.81
N ALA A 191 -45.10 17.83 -2.41
CA ALA A 191 -45.67 17.49 -1.12
C ALA A 191 -45.94 15.98 -1.03
N GLY A 192 -45.66 15.35 0.10
CA GLY A 192 -45.99 13.94 0.25
C GLY A 192 -45.43 13.28 1.50
N GLU A 193 -45.73 11.99 1.65
CA GLU A 193 -45.16 11.13 2.68
C GLU A 193 -43.81 10.59 2.20
N TYR A 194 -42.74 11.12 2.78
CA TYR A 194 -41.37 10.66 2.55
C TYR A 194 -41.00 9.65 3.61
N THR A 195 -40.33 8.56 3.22
CA THR A 195 -39.72 7.65 4.17
C THR A 195 -38.22 7.81 4.13
N PHE A 196 -37.59 8.07 5.27
CA PHE A 196 -36.14 8.10 5.40
C PHE A 196 -35.63 6.78 5.93
N CYS A 197 -34.42 6.39 5.54
CA CYS A 197 -33.76 5.15 5.93
C CYS A 197 -32.32 5.44 6.35
N THR A 198 -31.79 4.63 7.26
CA THR A 198 -30.38 4.67 7.67
C THR A 198 -29.73 3.29 7.53
N ALA A 199 -28.45 3.27 7.15
CA ALA A 199 -27.57 2.12 7.34
C ALA A 199 -26.24 2.58 7.95
N SER A 200 -25.91 2.09 9.14
CA SER A 200 -24.72 2.51 9.86
C SER A 200 -24.03 1.39 10.62
N SER A 201 -22.75 1.59 10.92
CA SER A 201 -22.04 0.88 11.98
C SER A 201 -22.32 1.58 13.31
N ASP A 202 -22.95 0.92 14.26
CA ASP A 202 -23.39 1.53 15.52
C ASP A 202 -24.36 2.72 15.30
N ALA A 203 -24.60 3.46 16.38
CA ALA A 203 -25.78 4.28 16.53
C ALA A 203 -25.93 5.38 15.48
N SER A 204 -27.10 5.48 14.84
CA SER A 204 -27.45 6.57 13.94
C SER A 204 -28.83 7.17 14.19
N PHE A 205 -28.95 8.47 13.91
CA PHE A 205 -30.18 9.23 14.06
C PHE A 205 -30.35 10.18 12.87
N LEU A 206 -31.54 10.21 12.27
CA LEU A 206 -31.87 11.12 11.18
C LEU A 206 -33.01 12.03 11.62
N LEU A 207 -32.78 13.33 11.53
CA LEU A 207 -33.72 14.36 11.94
C LEU A 207 -34.14 15.21 10.73
N ILE A 208 -35.43 15.52 10.67
CA ILE A 208 -36.00 16.50 9.73
C ILE A 208 -36.65 17.62 10.55
N ASP A 209 -36.31 18.87 10.25
CA ASP A 209 -36.77 20.06 10.99
C ASP A 209 -36.56 19.95 12.51
N GLY A 210 -35.44 19.33 12.91
CA GLY A 210 -35.06 19.11 14.30
C GLY A 210 -35.83 17.99 15.01
N LYS A 211 -36.72 17.27 14.30
CA LYS A 211 -37.47 16.13 14.86
C LYS A 211 -36.85 14.80 14.40
N PRO A 212 -36.62 13.83 15.30
CA PRO A 212 -36.13 12.52 14.90
C PRO A 212 -37.17 11.80 14.04
N VAL A 213 -36.76 11.42 12.84
CA VAL A 213 -37.55 10.61 11.89
C VAL A 213 -37.07 9.17 11.92
N VAL A 214 -35.75 8.95 11.99
CA VAL A 214 -35.14 7.61 12.11
C VAL A 214 -34.23 7.58 13.33
N SER A 215 -34.29 6.51 14.11
CA SER A 215 -33.46 6.30 15.29
C SER A 215 -33.06 4.85 15.38
N TRP A 216 -31.76 4.58 15.30
CA TRP A 216 -31.17 3.25 15.44
C TRP A 216 -30.01 3.33 16.45
N PRO A 217 -30.32 3.27 17.75
CA PRO A 217 -29.30 3.37 18.80
C PRO A 217 -28.54 2.06 19.02
N GLY A 218 -27.44 2.16 19.76
CA GLY A 218 -26.68 1.01 20.24
C GLY A 218 -25.65 0.50 19.23
N ARG A 219 -24.99 -0.59 19.59
CA ARG A 219 -23.94 -1.22 18.78
C ARG A 219 -24.54 -2.19 17.76
N HIS A 220 -24.23 -2.03 16.48
CA HIS A 220 -24.74 -2.89 15.41
C HIS A 220 -23.95 -2.75 14.10
N GLY A 221 -24.15 -3.69 13.17
CA GLY A 221 -23.61 -3.58 11.80
C GLY A 221 -24.61 -2.91 10.83
N PRO A 222 -24.17 -2.60 9.60
CA PRO A 222 -25.00 -1.92 8.59
C PRO A 222 -26.08 -2.81 7.97
N GLU A 223 -26.01 -4.13 8.15
CA GLU A 223 -26.81 -5.13 7.41
C GLU A 223 -28.31 -4.93 7.58
N GLY A 224 -28.76 -4.56 8.79
CA GLY A 224 -30.17 -4.26 9.05
C GLY A 224 -30.67 -3.01 8.31
N GLY A 225 -29.79 -2.04 8.05
CA GLY A 225 -30.14 -0.80 7.37
C GLY A 225 -30.10 -0.89 5.85
N LEU A 226 -29.21 -1.72 5.28
CA LEU A 226 -29.02 -1.82 3.82
C LEU A 226 -30.30 -2.25 3.07
N GLY A 227 -31.17 -3.02 3.73
CA GLY A 227 -32.49 -3.40 3.21
C GLY A 227 -33.61 -2.38 3.46
N GLY A 228 -33.30 -1.20 4.00
CA GLY A 228 -34.29 -0.18 4.36
C GLY A 228 -35.15 -0.55 5.57
N GLN A 229 -34.69 -1.46 6.44
CA GLN A 229 -35.49 -1.93 7.60
C GLN A 229 -35.54 -0.88 8.70
N GLN A 230 -34.51 -0.04 8.79
CA GLN A 230 -34.38 1.03 9.76
C GLN A 230 -34.80 2.34 9.11
N ARG A 231 -36.08 2.69 9.33
CA ARG A 231 -36.76 3.74 8.59
C ARG A 231 -37.84 4.45 9.39
N GLY A 232 -38.23 5.62 8.91
CA GLY A 232 -39.34 6.39 9.48
C GLY A 232 -39.96 7.33 8.45
N GLY A 233 -41.27 7.53 8.56
CA GLY A 233 -42.06 8.36 7.67
C GLY A 233 -42.26 9.78 8.20
N VAL A 234 -42.28 10.76 7.30
CA VAL A 234 -42.62 12.16 7.61
C VAL A 234 -43.33 12.79 6.42
N THR A 235 -44.40 13.53 6.66
CA THR A 235 -45.08 14.32 5.63
C THR A 235 -44.37 15.67 5.46
N LEU A 236 -43.91 15.96 4.24
CA LEU A 236 -43.20 17.19 3.91
C LEU A 236 -43.98 18.02 2.90
N ALA A 237 -43.88 19.35 3.06
CA ALA A 237 -44.42 20.31 2.10
C ALA A 237 -43.33 20.66 1.07
N PRO A 238 -43.69 21.24 -0.09
CA PRO A 238 -42.70 21.77 -1.01
C PRO A 238 -41.91 22.90 -0.34
N GLY A 239 -40.58 22.88 -0.49
CA GLY A 239 -39.69 23.90 0.07
C GLY A 239 -38.48 23.33 0.81
N PRO A 240 -37.72 24.20 1.50
CA PRO A 240 -36.54 23.82 2.25
C PRO A 240 -36.90 23.20 3.60
N HIS A 241 -36.28 22.07 3.92
CA HIS A 241 -36.39 21.39 5.20
C HIS A 241 -35.01 21.17 5.82
N ARG A 242 -34.84 21.40 7.12
CA ARG A 242 -33.56 21.13 7.78
C ARG A 242 -33.33 19.63 7.86
N PHE A 243 -32.14 19.20 7.49
CA PHE A 243 -31.70 17.81 7.57
C PHE A 243 -30.52 17.69 8.52
N ALA A 244 -30.57 16.69 9.40
CA ALA A 244 -29.40 16.27 10.16
C ALA A 244 -29.28 14.74 10.19
N TYR A 245 -28.08 14.23 9.95
CA TYR A 245 -27.74 12.83 10.17
C TYR A 245 -26.61 12.74 11.19
N LEU A 246 -26.85 12.01 12.27
CA LEU A 246 -25.96 11.86 13.41
C LEU A 246 -25.54 10.41 13.49
N HIS A 247 -24.25 10.17 13.73
CA HIS A 247 -23.70 8.82 13.74
C HIS A 247 -22.57 8.70 14.74
N ALA A 248 -22.68 7.79 15.70
CA ALA A 248 -21.62 7.46 16.63
C ALA A 248 -21.03 6.11 16.27
N ASN A 249 -19.76 6.10 15.90
CA ASN A 249 -19.04 4.90 15.52
C ASN A 249 -18.08 4.51 16.66
N CYS A 250 -18.40 3.42 17.36
CA CYS A 250 -17.64 2.98 18.54
C CYS A 250 -16.35 2.26 18.12
N GLY A 251 -16.38 1.49 17.02
CA GLY A 251 -15.27 0.65 16.55
C GLY A 251 -15.05 0.72 15.03
N GLU A 252 -14.42 -0.31 14.47
CA GLU A 252 -14.29 -0.48 13.01
C GLU A 252 -15.09 -1.70 12.53
N PRO A 253 -15.61 -1.70 11.29
CA PRO A 253 -15.54 -0.65 10.25
C PRO A 253 -16.56 0.48 10.45
N LEU A 254 -16.35 1.63 9.79
CA LEU A 254 -17.30 2.74 9.75
C LEU A 254 -18.25 2.59 8.56
N TYR A 255 -19.55 2.77 8.77
CA TYR A 255 -20.55 2.96 7.71
C TYR A 255 -21.56 4.04 8.13
N ALA A 256 -21.86 4.98 7.23
CA ALA A 256 -22.88 6.01 7.41
C ALA A 256 -23.62 6.24 6.09
N ILE A 257 -24.88 5.84 6.02
CA ILE A 257 -25.70 5.93 4.81
C ILE A 257 -27.06 6.50 5.18
N ALA A 258 -27.44 7.62 4.55
CA ALA A 258 -28.82 8.12 4.58
C ALA A 258 -29.48 7.89 3.21
N ALA A 259 -30.65 7.28 3.24
CA ALA A 259 -31.46 6.97 2.08
C ALA A 259 -32.90 7.47 2.27
N TRP A 260 -33.66 7.53 1.18
CA TRP A 260 -35.07 7.85 1.21
C TRP A 260 -35.88 6.97 0.26
N ILE A 261 -37.19 6.95 0.46
CA ILE A 261 -38.20 6.46 -0.47
C ILE A 261 -39.12 7.64 -0.74
N LEU A 262 -39.22 8.03 -2.01
CA LEU A 262 -40.07 9.12 -2.47
C LEU A 262 -41.55 8.77 -2.31
N PRO A 263 -42.46 9.76 -2.21
CA PRO A 263 -43.90 9.51 -2.11
C PRO A 263 -44.42 8.63 -3.24
N GLY A 264 -45.05 7.50 -2.90
CA GLY A 264 -45.63 6.56 -3.86
C GLY A 264 -44.64 5.58 -4.50
N GLU A 265 -43.34 5.74 -4.26
CA GLU A 265 -42.29 4.84 -4.73
C GLU A 265 -42.07 3.65 -3.77
N LYS A 266 -41.42 2.61 -4.28
CA LYS A 266 -41.04 1.41 -3.50
C LYS A 266 -39.54 1.25 -3.24
N PRO A 267 -38.63 1.49 -4.21
CA PRO A 267 -37.21 1.35 -3.94
C PRO A 267 -36.72 2.50 -3.07
N HIS A 268 -35.86 2.21 -2.11
CA HIS A 268 -35.05 3.23 -1.44
C HIS A 268 -33.79 3.52 -2.25
N GLU A 269 -33.36 4.78 -2.23
CA GLU A 269 -32.11 5.24 -2.83
C GLU A 269 -31.35 6.11 -1.85
N VAL A 270 -30.02 6.15 -1.97
CA VAL A 270 -29.20 7.13 -1.24
C VAL A 270 -29.66 8.53 -1.63
N ILE A 271 -29.84 9.42 -0.65
CA ILE A 271 -30.30 10.78 -0.92
C ILE A 271 -29.26 11.46 -1.83
N PRO A 272 -29.62 11.81 -3.08
CA PRO A 272 -28.66 12.35 -4.04
C PRO A 272 -28.25 13.76 -3.67
N SER A 273 -27.06 14.19 -4.11
CA SER A 273 -26.57 15.56 -3.86
C SER A 273 -27.52 16.65 -4.35
N ALA A 274 -28.23 16.40 -5.46
CA ALA A 274 -29.24 17.31 -6.01
C ALA A 274 -30.46 17.53 -5.10
N ALA A 275 -30.72 16.63 -4.14
CA ALA A 275 -31.77 16.81 -3.15
C ALA A 275 -31.38 17.82 -2.06
N PHE A 276 -30.09 18.05 -1.85
CA PHE A 276 -29.62 19.05 -0.91
C PHE A 276 -29.52 20.41 -1.60
N THR A 277 -29.66 21.47 -0.79
CA THR A 277 -29.18 22.77 -1.22
C THR A 277 -27.67 22.65 -1.50
N PRO A 278 -27.21 23.12 -2.64
CA PRO A 278 -25.82 23.03 -3.08
C PRO A 278 -24.93 24.03 -2.33
N ALA A 279 -23.71 23.60 -1.98
CA ALA A 279 -22.70 24.51 -1.45
C ALA A 279 -22.14 25.41 -2.58
N ALA A 280 -21.71 26.62 -2.23
CA ALA A 280 -21.05 27.53 -3.17
C ALA A 280 -19.59 27.75 -2.78
N TYR A 281 -18.72 27.89 -3.77
CA TYR A 281 -17.28 27.99 -3.60
C TYR A 281 -16.77 29.33 -4.11
N ALA A 282 -15.64 29.79 -3.59
CA ALA A 282 -14.97 30.98 -4.10
C ALA A 282 -13.71 30.59 -4.88
N GLN A 283 -13.50 31.28 -5.99
CA GLN A 283 -12.23 31.28 -6.69
C GLN A 283 -11.19 31.98 -5.84
N VAL A 284 -10.00 31.38 -5.78
CA VAL A 284 -8.89 31.86 -4.98
C VAL A 284 -7.87 32.52 -5.89
N GLY A 285 -7.62 33.80 -5.65
CA GLY A 285 -6.55 34.54 -6.29
C GLY A 285 -5.17 34.11 -5.80
N ARG A 286 -4.15 34.68 -6.44
CA ARG A 286 -2.75 34.51 -6.05
C ARG A 286 -2.48 35.16 -4.71
N LEU A 287 -1.48 34.65 -4.01
CA LEU A 287 -0.90 35.32 -2.84
C LEU A 287 -0.33 36.70 -3.25
N GLU A 288 -0.70 37.73 -2.51
CA GLU A 288 -0.19 39.10 -2.66
C GLU A 288 0.58 39.50 -1.38
N HIS A 289 1.67 40.26 -1.52
CA HIS A 289 2.36 40.90 -0.39
C HIS A 289 2.08 42.40 -0.32
N ARG A 290 2.12 42.92 0.91
CA ARG A 290 1.89 44.34 1.19
C ARG A 290 2.89 45.28 0.54
N GLU A 291 4.15 44.88 0.49
CA GLU A 291 5.23 45.67 -0.11
C GLU A 291 5.24 45.60 -1.65
N GLY A 292 4.33 44.84 -2.25
CA GLY A 292 4.28 44.57 -3.69
C GLY A 292 5.25 43.46 -4.12
N GLY A 293 5.25 43.16 -5.42
CA GLY A 293 6.00 42.05 -6.02
C GLY A 293 5.12 40.81 -6.26
N GLU A 294 5.49 39.96 -7.23
CA GLU A 294 4.81 38.68 -7.40
C GLU A 294 5.26 37.70 -6.31
N SER A 295 4.37 36.87 -5.80
CA SER A 295 4.70 35.79 -4.85
C SER A 295 4.91 34.46 -5.56
N ALA A 296 5.76 33.60 -4.98
CA ALA A 296 5.57 32.17 -5.16
C ALA A 296 4.28 31.75 -4.43
N ASP A 297 3.48 30.89 -5.05
CA ASP A 297 2.21 30.42 -4.50
C ASP A 297 1.90 29.04 -5.07
N PHE A 298 1.34 28.14 -4.26
CA PHE A 298 0.98 26.80 -4.73
C PHE A 298 -0.15 26.14 -3.94
N THR A 299 -0.77 25.17 -4.61
CA THR A 299 -1.73 24.23 -4.03
C THR A 299 -1.19 22.81 -4.15
N TRP A 300 -1.81 21.87 -3.43
CA TRP A 300 -1.45 20.46 -3.47
C TRP A 300 -2.69 19.58 -3.37
N GLU A 301 -2.62 18.29 -3.63
CA GLU A 301 -3.72 17.37 -3.32
C GLU A 301 -3.20 15.96 -3.12
N ASN A 302 -3.77 15.24 -2.16
CA ASN A 302 -3.50 13.81 -2.00
C ASN A 302 -4.35 13.03 -3.01
N GLN A 303 -3.73 12.64 -4.12
CA GLN A 303 -4.39 12.06 -5.29
C GLN A 303 -4.68 10.57 -5.14
N TYR A 304 -3.79 9.83 -4.48
CA TYR A 304 -3.90 8.38 -4.34
C TYR A 304 -3.03 7.85 -3.19
N MET A 305 -3.40 6.72 -2.63
CA MET A 305 -2.57 5.96 -1.70
C MET A 305 -2.62 4.48 -2.05
N ALA A 306 -1.48 3.79 -1.99
CA ALA A 306 -1.42 2.33 -2.06
C ALA A 306 -1.03 1.78 -0.70
N THR A 307 -1.81 0.85 -0.14
CA THR A 307 -1.52 0.21 1.16
C THR A 307 -1.22 -1.27 0.96
N PHE A 308 -0.22 -1.78 1.68
CA PHE A 308 0.13 -3.21 1.67
C PHE A 308 0.79 -3.59 3.00
N GLY A 309 0.22 -4.59 3.68
CA GLY A 309 0.60 -4.89 5.06
C GLY A 309 0.41 -3.66 5.95
N THR A 310 1.49 -3.22 6.62
CA THR A 310 1.51 -2.03 7.48
C THR A 310 2.07 -0.78 6.78
N ARG A 311 2.33 -0.85 5.47
CA ARG A 311 2.97 0.23 4.71
C ARG A 311 2.00 0.92 3.78
N ALA A 312 2.35 2.15 3.43
CA ALA A 312 1.61 2.94 2.47
C ALA A 312 2.55 3.80 1.61
N VAL A 313 2.17 4.03 0.36
CA VAL A 313 2.75 5.06 -0.51
C VAL A 313 1.67 6.07 -0.85
N TYR A 314 2.00 7.35 -0.82
CA TYR A 314 1.08 8.46 -1.04
C TYR A 314 1.51 9.26 -2.26
N ARG A 315 0.61 9.42 -3.22
CA ARG A 315 0.81 10.26 -4.40
C ARG A 315 0.20 11.63 -4.15
N LEU A 316 1.04 12.64 -4.00
CA LEU A 316 0.60 14.02 -3.92
C LEU A 316 0.87 14.73 -5.25
N GLU A 317 -0.08 15.55 -5.69
CA GLU A 317 0.11 16.49 -6.79
C GLU A 317 0.35 17.89 -6.22
N PHE A 318 1.24 18.65 -6.84
CA PHE A 318 1.58 20.02 -6.49
C PHE A 318 1.40 20.90 -7.73
N GLN A 319 0.73 22.04 -7.54
CA GLN A 319 0.47 22.99 -8.61
C GLN A 319 0.91 24.39 -8.19
N ALA A 320 1.96 24.90 -8.83
CA ALA A 320 2.42 26.27 -8.69
C ALA A 320 1.49 27.23 -9.44
N ALA A 321 1.24 28.40 -8.84
CA ALA A 321 0.62 29.51 -9.57
C ALA A 321 1.60 30.01 -10.64
N ALA A 322 1.13 30.10 -11.89
CA ALA A 322 1.93 30.65 -12.98
C ALA A 322 2.39 32.09 -12.67
N PRO A 323 3.52 32.58 -13.23
CA PRO A 323 3.89 34.00 -13.21
C PRO A 323 2.82 34.89 -13.84
N ARG A 324 2.85 36.22 -13.59
CA ARG A 324 2.01 37.16 -14.35
C ARG A 324 2.53 37.20 -15.80
N ASP A 325 1.61 37.42 -16.74
CA ASP A 325 1.93 37.69 -18.17
C ASP A 325 2.67 36.57 -18.94
N GLY A 326 2.71 35.34 -18.41
CA GLY A 326 3.29 34.19 -19.11
C GLY A 326 4.82 34.24 -19.24
N GLU A 327 5.50 35.03 -18.41
CA GLU A 327 6.95 35.14 -18.41
C GLU A 327 7.63 33.78 -18.17
N ALA A 328 8.75 33.56 -18.85
CA ALA A 328 9.57 32.36 -18.66
C ALA A 328 10.09 32.33 -17.22
N ALA A 329 9.65 31.32 -16.47
CA ALA A 329 10.08 31.10 -15.10
C ALA A 329 10.67 29.70 -14.93
N THR A 330 11.75 29.60 -14.14
CA THR A 330 12.16 28.30 -13.61
C THR A 330 11.35 27.99 -12.37
N VAL A 331 10.84 26.76 -12.29
CA VAL A 331 9.98 26.28 -11.21
C VAL A 331 10.65 25.07 -10.58
N GLU A 332 11.09 25.22 -9.34
CA GLU A 332 11.79 24.18 -8.58
C GLU A 332 11.05 23.89 -7.27
N TRP A 333 11.08 22.64 -6.87
CA TRP A 333 10.44 22.13 -5.67
C TRP A 333 11.46 21.46 -4.75
N ASP A 334 11.35 21.74 -3.46
CA ASP A 334 11.91 20.93 -2.38
C ASP A 334 10.72 20.32 -1.63
N PHE A 335 10.60 18.99 -1.64
CA PHE A 335 9.43 18.30 -1.07
C PHE A 335 9.51 18.11 0.44
N GLY A 336 10.56 18.62 1.09
CA GLY A 336 10.74 18.56 2.54
C GLY A 336 11.13 17.17 3.07
N ASP A 337 11.45 16.23 2.18
CA ASP A 337 11.88 14.86 2.50
C ASP A 337 13.29 14.53 1.98
N GLY A 338 14.03 15.57 1.55
CA GLY A 338 15.36 15.47 0.98
C GLY A 338 15.40 15.36 -0.54
N THR A 339 14.24 15.22 -1.19
CA THR A 339 14.13 15.13 -2.66
C THR A 339 13.65 16.45 -3.28
N ARG A 340 13.84 16.58 -4.59
CA ARG A 340 13.49 17.78 -5.36
C ARG A 340 12.74 17.43 -6.63
N GLY A 341 12.00 18.42 -7.14
CA GLY A 341 11.28 18.32 -8.41
C GLY A 341 11.30 19.64 -9.18
N ALA A 342 10.69 19.64 -10.35
CA ALA A 342 10.55 20.84 -11.18
C ALA A 342 9.21 20.84 -11.94
N GLY A 343 8.84 22.00 -12.47
CA GLY A 343 7.66 22.19 -13.31
C GLY A 343 6.47 22.83 -12.58
N LEU A 344 5.53 23.40 -13.35
CA LEU A 344 4.35 24.07 -12.82
C LEU A 344 3.37 23.10 -12.14
N VAL A 345 3.24 21.90 -12.68
CA VAL A 345 2.50 20.79 -12.09
C VAL A 345 3.46 19.63 -11.95
N THR A 346 3.54 19.04 -10.76
CA THR A 346 4.40 17.89 -10.49
C THR A 346 3.76 16.97 -9.48
N THR A 347 4.10 15.69 -9.54
CA THR A 347 3.63 14.67 -8.60
C THR A 347 4.79 14.11 -7.80
N HIS A 348 4.55 13.79 -6.54
CA HIS A 348 5.56 13.28 -5.62
C HIS A 348 5.03 12.11 -4.80
N ALA A 349 5.84 11.06 -4.66
CA ALA A 349 5.54 9.91 -3.83
C ALA A 349 6.18 10.09 -2.44
N TYR A 350 5.35 10.06 -1.40
CA TYR A 350 5.79 9.99 0.00
C TYR A 350 5.60 8.57 0.53
N PHE A 351 6.58 8.06 1.27
CA PHE A 351 6.55 6.69 1.84
C PHE A 351 6.17 6.65 3.33
N ARG A 352 5.91 7.83 3.92
CA ARG A 352 5.51 7.97 5.33
C ARG A 352 4.44 9.05 5.46
N PRO A 353 3.41 8.83 6.31
CA PRO A 353 2.56 9.93 6.73
C PRO A 353 3.36 10.88 7.63
N GLY A 354 3.05 12.18 7.55
CA GLY A 354 3.76 13.20 8.30
C GLY A 354 3.52 14.60 7.73
N ASP A 355 4.04 15.60 8.42
CA ASP A 355 4.02 16.99 7.95
C ASP A 355 5.37 17.34 7.32
N TYR A 356 5.34 17.74 6.06
CA TYR A 356 6.52 18.03 5.26
C TYR A 356 6.60 19.53 4.95
N ARG A 357 7.79 20.14 5.08
CA ARG A 357 8.00 21.55 4.73
C ARG A 357 8.33 21.66 3.24
N VAL A 358 7.30 21.73 2.41
CA VAL A 358 7.45 21.82 0.95
C VAL A 358 7.74 23.27 0.56
N THR A 359 8.83 23.48 -0.18
CA THR A 359 9.25 24.81 -0.66
C THR A 359 9.20 24.88 -2.18
N LEU A 360 8.41 25.82 -2.68
CA LEU A 360 8.42 26.23 -4.08
C LEU A 360 9.42 27.37 -4.27
N THR A 361 10.30 27.26 -5.27
CA THR A 361 11.13 28.36 -5.77
C THR A 361 10.72 28.67 -7.21
N LEU A 362 10.20 29.89 -7.41
CA LEU A 362 9.83 30.44 -8.71
C LEU A 362 10.84 31.54 -9.09
N SER A 363 11.57 31.40 -10.19
CA SER A 363 12.49 32.45 -10.66
C SER A 363 12.01 33.08 -11.94
N VAL A 364 11.70 34.38 -11.88
CA VAL A 364 11.24 35.18 -13.02
C VAL A 364 12.34 36.19 -13.37
N ALA A 365 12.80 36.21 -14.63
CA ALA A 365 13.94 37.04 -15.07
C ALA A 365 15.18 36.91 -14.15
N GLY A 366 15.45 35.69 -13.66
CA GLY A 366 16.59 35.39 -12.77
C GLY A 366 16.41 35.83 -11.32
N ARG A 367 15.23 36.32 -10.91
CA ARG A 367 14.94 36.73 -9.53
C ARG A 367 14.14 35.63 -8.82
N PRO A 368 14.75 34.87 -7.90
CA PRO A 368 14.08 33.78 -7.21
C PRO A 368 13.12 34.31 -6.15
N ARG A 369 11.96 33.66 -6.05
CA ARG A 369 10.93 33.90 -5.05
C ARG A 369 10.53 32.57 -4.44
N ARG A 370 10.33 32.54 -3.13
CA ARG A 370 10.12 31.28 -2.39
C ARG A 370 8.87 31.33 -1.55
N LEU A 371 8.18 30.19 -1.50
CA LEU A 371 7.10 29.93 -0.55
C LEU A 371 7.29 28.56 0.07
N THR A 372 7.25 28.49 1.39
CA THR A 372 7.27 27.22 2.13
C THR A 372 5.92 27.00 2.82
N GLN A 373 5.37 25.80 2.67
CA GLN A 373 4.14 25.36 3.34
C GLN A 373 4.37 24.06 4.09
N ALA A 374 3.68 23.87 5.22
CA ALA A 374 3.53 22.56 5.84
C ALA A 374 2.46 21.76 5.08
N VAL A 375 2.86 20.64 4.48
CA VAL A 375 2.01 19.74 3.70
C VAL A 375 1.79 18.47 4.50
N ALA A 376 0.54 18.17 4.83
CA ALA A 376 0.21 17.00 5.64
C ALA A 376 -0.07 15.79 4.74
N VAL A 377 0.86 14.85 4.71
CA VAL A 377 0.67 13.54 4.09
C VAL A 377 -0.05 12.65 5.08
N ARG A 378 -1.23 12.17 4.71
CA ARG A 378 -2.12 11.38 5.57
C ARG A 378 -2.78 10.24 4.77
N PRO A 379 -3.23 9.17 5.44
CA PRO A 379 -4.11 8.18 4.86
C PRO A 379 -5.25 8.79 4.06
N ARG A 380 -5.45 8.28 2.84
CA ARG A 380 -6.57 8.65 1.97
C ARG A 380 -7.53 7.47 1.89
N TYR A 381 -8.51 7.45 2.77
CA TYR A 381 -9.49 6.37 2.85
C TYR A 381 -10.62 6.56 1.84
N GLY A 382 -11.30 5.46 1.46
CA GLY A 382 -12.49 5.51 0.60
C GLY A 382 -12.21 5.70 -0.89
N GLN A 383 -10.96 5.56 -1.30
CA GLN A 383 -10.58 5.33 -2.69
C GLN A 383 -10.80 3.86 -3.08
N SER A 384 -10.58 3.51 -4.35
CA SER A 384 -10.53 2.09 -4.78
C SER A 384 -9.25 1.44 -4.25
N GLU A 385 -9.21 1.12 -2.96
CA GLU A 385 -8.05 0.56 -2.25
C GLU A 385 -7.59 -0.80 -2.82
N ASN A 386 -8.43 -1.46 -3.64
CA ASN A 386 -8.14 -2.73 -4.31
C ASN A 386 -7.79 -2.58 -5.80
N ASP A 387 -7.48 -1.38 -6.29
CA ASP A 387 -6.97 -1.21 -7.65
C ASP A 387 -5.47 -1.55 -7.72
N GLU A 388 -5.18 -2.82 -8.00
CA GLU A 388 -3.83 -3.34 -8.16
C GLU A 388 -3.04 -2.60 -9.26
N ALA A 389 -3.70 -2.23 -10.37
CA ALA A 389 -3.02 -1.55 -11.46
C ALA A 389 -2.57 -0.14 -11.06
N ALA A 390 -3.44 0.60 -10.36
CA ALA A 390 -3.11 1.91 -9.81
C ALA A 390 -2.04 1.83 -8.70
N ALA A 391 -2.11 0.81 -7.83
CA ALA A 391 -1.10 0.57 -6.81
C ALA A 391 0.28 0.28 -7.42
N LEU A 392 0.35 -0.61 -8.41
CA LEU A 392 1.59 -0.91 -9.13
C LEU A 392 2.12 0.29 -9.93
N ALA A 393 1.24 1.13 -10.49
CA ALA A 393 1.64 2.37 -11.15
C ALA A 393 2.33 3.31 -10.16
N LEU A 394 1.76 3.52 -8.96
CA LEU A 394 2.36 4.35 -7.91
C LEU A 394 3.70 3.78 -7.41
N LEU A 395 3.84 2.46 -7.27
CA LEU A 395 5.14 1.86 -6.94
C LEU A 395 6.20 2.14 -8.01
N ARG A 396 5.82 2.08 -9.31
CA ARG A 396 6.73 2.42 -10.41
C ARG A 396 7.06 3.92 -10.47
N GLU A 397 6.12 4.80 -10.12
CA GLU A 397 6.39 6.24 -9.94
C GLU A 397 7.47 6.46 -8.85
N GLY A 398 7.37 5.73 -7.72
CA GLY A 398 8.39 5.78 -6.67
C GLY A 398 9.78 5.29 -7.12
N VAL A 399 9.84 4.27 -7.99
CA VAL A 399 11.11 3.83 -8.62
C VAL A 399 11.67 4.91 -9.55
N ALA A 400 10.82 5.58 -10.34
CA ALA A 400 11.25 6.67 -11.20
C ALA A 400 11.77 7.88 -10.40
N GLN A 401 11.12 8.19 -9.27
CA GLN A 401 11.55 9.22 -8.33
C GLN A 401 12.96 8.92 -7.79
N GLU A 402 13.21 7.68 -7.34
CA GLU A 402 14.52 7.22 -6.88
C GLU A 402 15.61 7.45 -7.93
N GLN A 403 15.33 7.12 -9.19
CA GLN A 403 16.27 7.29 -10.30
C GLN A 403 16.59 8.76 -10.62
N SER A 404 15.62 9.65 -10.39
CA SER A 404 15.74 11.08 -10.73
C SER A 404 16.42 11.92 -9.65
N GLY A 405 16.25 11.57 -8.38
CA GLY A 405 16.71 12.42 -7.26
C GLY A 405 16.74 11.72 -5.90
N GLY A 406 16.64 10.40 -5.86
CA GLY A 406 16.57 9.61 -4.63
C GLY A 406 15.18 9.58 -3.99
N ILE A 407 15.08 8.83 -2.89
CA ILE A 407 13.87 8.67 -2.06
C ILE A 407 14.28 8.59 -0.59
N GLN A 408 13.32 8.74 0.33
CA GLN A 408 13.55 8.50 1.74
C GLN A 408 14.04 7.05 1.99
N PRO A 409 14.83 6.80 3.04
CA PRO A 409 15.33 5.46 3.32
C PRO A 409 14.24 4.37 3.48
N GLU A 410 13.09 4.74 4.04
CA GLU A 410 11.93 3.85 4.19
C GLU A 410 11.29 3.48 2.85
N GLY A 411 11.50 4.30 1.82
CA GLY A 411 11.04 4.07 0.46
C GLY A 411 11.66 2.81 -0.15
N TYR A 412 12.92 2.48 0.15
CA TYR A 412 13.56 1.26 -0.36
C TYR A 412 12.88 -0.01 0.14
N ALA A 413 12.54 -0.05 1.44
CA ALA A 413 11.78 -1.14 2.02
C ALA A 413 10.35 -1.18 1.48
N THR A 414 9.71 -0.01 1.38
CA THR A 414 8.31 0.13 0.97
C THR A 414 8.10 -0.30 -0.49
N LEU A 415 8.93 0.15 -1.42
CA LEU A 415 8.84 -0.24 -2.82
C LEU A 415 9.07 -1.75 -3.02
N THR A 416 10.13 -2.28 -2.41
CA THR A 416 10.48 -3.70 -2.53
C THR A 416 9.39 -4.60 -1.96
N LEU A 417 8.93 -4.32 -0.73
CA LEU A 417 7.88 -5.10 -0.09
C LEU A 417 6.52 -4.91 -0.77
N GLY A 418 6.27 -3.75 -1.38
CA GLY A 418 5.10 -3.50 -2.21
C GLY A 418 5.08 -4.40 -3.44
N PHE A 419 6.19 -4.49 -4.18
CA PHE A 419 6.27 -5.41 -5.32
C PHE A 419 6.09 -6.86 -4.89
N LEU A 420 6.69 -7.29 -3.78
CA LEU A 420 6.49 -8.65 -3.25
C LEU A 420 5.06 -8.91 -2.75
N PHE A 421 4.36 -7.89 -2.25
CA PHE A 421 2.96 -8.02 -1.86
C PHE A 421 2.05 -8.26 -3.06
N TYR A 422 2.30 -7.57 -4.18
CA TYR A 422 1.55 -7.72 -5.44
C TYR A 422 2.13 -8.81 -6.37
N LEU A 423 2.86 -9.79 -5.82
CA LEU A 423 3.42 -10.91 -6.58
C LEU A 423 4.23 -10.48 -7.82
N GLN A 424 5.00 -9.39 -7.67
CA GLN A 424 5.91 -8.86 -8.68
C GLN A 424 7.37 -9.12 -8.27
N GLU A 425 7.72 -10.38 -8.01
CA GLU A 425 9.06 -10.76 -7.54
C GLU A 425 10.15 -10.35 -8.54
N GLY A 426 9.85 -10.32 -9.85
CA GLY A 426 10.73 -9.80 -10.89
C GLY A 426 11.10 -8.33 -10.67
N ALA A 427 10.09 -7.47 -10.45
CA ALA A 427 10.30 -6.05 -10.19
C ALA A 427 11.03 -5.82 -8.85
N ALA A 428 10.71 -6.60 -7.82
CA ALA A 428 11.44 -6.58 -6.55
C ALA A 428 12.91 -6.96 -6.75
N ALA A 429 13.21 -8.00 -7.53
CA ALA A 429 14.57 -8.44 -7.83
C ALA A 429 15.37 -7.44 -8.67
N GLU A 430 14.71 -6.68 -9.56
CA GLU A 430 15.32 -5.60 -10.32
C GLU A 430 15.64 -4.37 -9.46
N PHE A 431 14.79 -4.07 -8.47
CA PHE A 431 15.01 -2.96 -7.54
C PHE A 431 15.98 -3.31 -6.40
N ALA A 432 16.14 -4.60 -6.07
CA ALA A 432 16.94 -5.10 -4.96
C ALA A 432 18.39 -4.56 -4.89
N PRO A 433 19.17 -4.44 -6.00
CA PRO A 433 20.53 -3.89 -5.92
C PRO A 433 20.56 -2.46 -5.38
N ARG A 434 19.53 -1.65 -5.67
CA ARG A 434 19.40 -0.27 -5.15
C ARG A 434 19.10 -0.28 -3.66
N ALA A 435 18.18 -1.15 -3.22
CA ALA A 435 17.88 -1.33 -1.80
C ALA A 435 19.11 -1.81 -1.01
N LEU A 436 19.90 -2.73 -1.57
CA LEU A 436 21.16 -3.20 -0.98
C LEU A 436 22.21 -2.09 -0.89
N ALA A 437 22.37 -1.27 -1.94
CA ALA A 437 23.29 -0.14 -1.93
C ALA A 437 22.94 0.88 -0.84
N GLN A 438 21.66 0.98 -0.50
CA GLN A 438 21.13 1.89 0.52
C GLN A 438 20.87 1.21 1.86
N ALA A 439 21.32 -0.04 2.02
CA ALA A 439 21.08 -0.82 3.23
C ALA A 439 21.42 -0.01 4.47
N ALA A 440 22.60 0.63 4.53
CA ALA A 440 23.04 1.42 5.68
C ALA A 440 22.03 2.50 6.15
N ALA A 441 21.28 3.09 5.22
CA ALA A 441 20.26 4.09 5.51
C ALA A 441 18.89 3.48 5.89
N VAL A 442 18.60 2.25 5.49
CA VAL A 442 17.34 1.54 5.83
C VAL A 442 17.19 1.45 7.36
N PRO A 443 16.01 1.81 7.91
CA PRO A 443 15.77 1.72 9.35
C PRO A 443 15.99 0.32 9.90
N ALA A 444 16.48 0.20 11.12
CA ALA A 444 16.74 -1.10 11.76
C ALA A 444 15.51 -2.03 11.77
N ALA A 445 14.32 -1.46 12.04
CA ALA A 445 13.06 -2.20 12.05
C ALA A 445 12.67 -2.79 10.66
N ASP A 446 13.26 -2.26 9.59
CA ASP A 446 12.98 -2.68 8.22
C ASP A 446 14.01 -3.68 7.69
N ILE A 447 15.17 -3.83 8.34
CA ILE A 447 16.27 -4.69 7.88
C ILE A 447 15.82 -6.13 7.69
N PHE A 448 15.29 -6.75 8.74
CA PHE A 448 14.81 -8.11 8.66
C PHE A 448 13.62 -8.24 7.70
N PRO A 449 12.48 -7.53 7.86
CA PRO A 449 11.33 -7.68 6.97
C PRO A 449 11.66 -7.49 5.48
N LEU A 450 12.54 -6.55 5.14
CA LEU A 450 12.98 -6.29 3.78
C LEU A 450 13.90 -7.40 3.26
N PHE A 451 15.10 -7.52 3.83
CA PHE A 451 16.17 -8.30 3.22
C PHE A 451 16.00 -9.80 3.45
N TYR A 452 15.37 -10.23 4.56
CA TYR A 452 15.05 -11.64 4.75
C TYR A 452 14.01 -12.11 3.73
N ARG A 453 12.92 -11.33 3.55
CA ARG A 453 11.86 -11.68 2.59
C ARG A 453 12.38 -11.63 1.16
N LEU A 454 13.06 -10.54 0.79
CA LEU A 454 13.67 -10.40 -0.53
C LEU A 454 14.66 -11.54 -0.80
N GLY A 455 15.53 -11.86 0.15
CA GLY A 455 16.50 -12.95 0.02
C GLY A 455 15.85 -14.32 -0.17
N ARG A 456 14.65 -14.56 0.39
CA ARG A 456 13.89 -15.78 0.15
C ARG A 456 13.22 -15.79 -1.22
N ASP A 457 12.55 -14.70 -1.59
CA ASP A 457 11.67 -14.66 -2.75
C ASP A 457 12.44 -14.53 -4.07
N VAL A 458 13.58 -13.82 -4.10
CA VAL A 458 14.38 -13.65 -5.36
C VAL A 458 15.07 -14.93 -5.82
N GLN A 459 15.16 -15.96 -4.98
CA GLN A 459 15.79 -17.23 -5.34
C GLN A 459 15.02 -17.99 -6.43
N SER A 460 13.70 -17.82 -6.51
CA SER A 460 12.86 -18.40 -7.55
C SER A 460 12.85 -17.56 -8.83
N VAL A 461 13.32 -16.31 -8.77
CA VAL A 461 13.39 -15.38 -9.91
C VAL A 461 14.71 -15.57 -10.65
N GLY A 462 14.73 -16.52 -11.60
CA GLY A 462 15.89 -16.76 -12.45
C GLY A 462 17.16 -17.13 -11.67
N GLU A 463 17.01 -17.85 -10.56
CA GLU A 463 18.12 -18.35 -9.74
C GLU A 463 19.12 -17.26 -9.30
N ARG A 464 18.63 -16.07 -8.92
CA ARG A 464 19.44 -14.94 -8.42
C ARG A 464 20.00 -15.18 -7.00
N TYR A 465 20.76 -16.28 -6.82
CA TYR A 465 21.31 -16.68 -5.53
C TYR A 465 22.35 -15.71 -4.98
N ASP A 466 23.14 -15.05 -5.84
CA ASP A 466 24.13 -14.05 -5.40
C ASP A 466 23.44 -12.83 -4.77
N LEU A 467 22.28 -12.44 -5.34
CA LEU A 467 21.44 -11.38 -4.81
C LEU A 467 20.81 -11.79 -3.48
N ALA A 468 20.29 -13.03 -3.40
CA ALA A 468 19.72 -13.58 -2.17
C ALA A 468 20.77 -13.63 -1.05
N GLU A 469 21.99 -14.06 -1.35
CA GLU A 469 23.11 -14.07 -0.40
C GLU A 469 23.46 -12.67 0.11
N ALA A 470 23.52 -11.69 -0.79
CA ALA A 470 23.76 -10.30 -0.40
C ALA A 470 22.67 -9.79 0.56
N CYS A 471 21.41 -10.16 0.34
CA CYS A 471 20.31 -9.82 1.24
C CYS A 471 20.46 -10.48 2.62
N PHE A 472 20.71 -11.80 2.67
CA PHE A 472 20.91 -12.48 3.95
C PHE A 472 22.12 -11.95 4.71
N ARG A 473 23.21 -11.61 4.01
CA ARG A 473 24.39 -11.00 4.63
C ARG A 473 24.06 -9.69 5.33
N VAL A 474 23.25 -8.81 4.71
CA VAL A 474 22.82 -7.56 5.38
C VAL A 474 22.06 -7.86 6.67
N VAL A 475 21.15 -8.85 6.67
CA VAL A 475 20.43 -9.27 7.89
C VAL A 475 21.40 -9.80 8.93
N LEU A 476 22.31 -10.70 8.54
CA LEU A 476 23.31 -11.28 9.43
C LEU A 476 24.29 -10.24 9.97
N GLU A 477 24.56 -9.15 9.28
CA GLU A 477 25.47 -8.11 9.78
C GLU A 477 24.75 -7.14 10.73
N ARG A 478 23.48 -6.81 10.46
CA ARG A 478 22.82 -5.64 11.05
C ARG A 478 21.61 -5.92 11.92
N GLU A 479 20.99 -7.08 11.81
CA GLU A 479 19.90 -7.44 12.72
C GLU A 479 20.47 -7.64 14.13
N ALA A 480 19.79 -7.08 15.14
CA ALA A 480 20.21 -7.13 16.52
C ALA A 480 19.56 -8.29 17.28
N GLN A 481 18.37 -8.73 16.87
CA GLN A 481 17.65 -9.83 17.52
C GLN A 481 18.28 -11.16 17.14
N PRO A 482 18.81 -11.94 18.11
CA PRO A 482 19.51 -13.18 17.82
C PRO A 482 18.61 -14.24 17.17
N GLU A 483 17.30 -14.23 17.47
CA GLU A 483 16.32 -15.15 16.88
C GLU A 483 16.13 -14.88 15.39
N LEU A 484 16.00 -13.61 15.01
CA LEU A 484 15.86 -13.19 13.62
C LEU A 484 17.16 -13.45 12.83
N ARG A 485 18.33 -13.21 13.44
CA ARG A 485 19.63 -13.58 12.84
C ARG A 485 19.74 -15.09 12.63
N ALA A 486 19.35 -15.91 13.62
CA ALA A 486 19.37 -17.36 13.53
C ALA A 486 18.46 -17.86 12.39
N GLN A 487 17.27 -17.27 12.25
CA GLN A 487 16.36 -17.58 11.15
C GLN A 487 16.98 -17.24 9.79
N ALA A 488 17.60 -16.06 9.64
CA ALA A 488 18.30 -15.69 8.41
C ALA A 488 19.49 -16.63 8.12
N ALA A 489 20.25 -17.02 9.14
CA ALA A 489 21.38 -17.94 9.04
C ALA A 489 20.94 -19.30 8.50
N LEU A 490 19.82 -19.86 9.00
CA LEU A 490 19.28 -21.13 8.51
C LEU A 490 18.92 -21.06 7.02
N HIS A 491 18.23 -20.00 6.58
CA HIS A 491 17.85 -19.87 5.17
C HIS A 491 19.05 -19.61 4.24
N ALA A 492 20.01 -18.80 4.68
CA ALA A 492 21.26 -18.58 3.95
C ALA A 492 22.07 -19.88 3.84
N ALA A 493 22.19 -20.65 4.93
CA ALA A 493 22.85 -21.95 4.91
C ALA A 493 22.15 -22.93 3.96
N GLY A 494 20.82 -23.02 4.00
CA GLY A 494 20.05 -23.85 3.08
C GLY A 494 20.27 -23.49 1.61
N MET A 495 20.41 -22.20 1.28
CA MET A 495 20.75 -21.74 -0.07
C MET A 495 22.21 -22.08 -0.44
N LEU A 496 23.18 -21.81 0.45
CA LEU A 496 24.60 -22.16 0.22
C LEU A 496 24.76 -23.66 -0.01
N ILE A 497 24.04 -24.47 0.75
CA ILE A 497 23.92 -25.91 0.58
C ILE A 497 23.25 -26.17 -0.78
N HIS A 498 21.94 -26.01 -0.91
CA HIS A 498 21.20 -26.60 -2.02
C HIS A 498 21.32 -25.89 -3.37
N CYS A 499 21.81 -24.64 -3.40
CA CYS A 499 21.77 -23.81 -4.61
C CYS A 499 23.16 -23.38 -5.11
N GLN A 500 24.13 -23.20 -4.21
CA GLN A 500 25.46 -22.69 -4.57
C GLN A 500 26.61 -23.70 -4.41
N ASP A 501 26.34 -24.89 -3.87
CA ASP A 501 27.35 -25.93 -3.59
C ASP A 501 28.52 -25.44 -2.71
N ARG A 502 28.21 -24.70 -1.64
CA ARG A 502 29.18 -24.16 -0.66
C ARG A 502 28.92 -24.72 0.77
N PRO A 503 28.97 -26.05 0.98
CA PRO A 503 28.59 -26.67 2.25
C PRO A 503 29.53 -26.32 3.42
N ALA A 504 30.81 -26.04 3.16
CA ALA A 504 31.75 -25.65 4.22
C ALA A 504 31.37 -24.31 4.86
N GLU A 505 31.00 -23.32 4.04
CA GLU A 505 30.54 -22.01 4.51
C GLU A 505 29.17 -22.10 5.17
N ALA A 506 28.29 -22.95 4.65
CA ALA A 506 27.02 -23.24 5.29
C ALA A 506 27.20 -23.87 6.68
N ARG A 507 28.11 -24.85 6.82
CA ARG A 507 28.44 -25.46 8.12
C ARG A 507 28.93 -24.41 9.11
N ALA A 508 29.87 -23.55 8.70
CA ALA A 508 30.36 -22.46 9.54
C ALA A 508 29.23 -21.52 9.98
N LEU A 509 28.28 -21.22 9.09
CA LEU A 509 27.12 -20.41 9.42
C LEU A 509 26.17 -21.11 10.40
N LEU A 510 25.88 -22.40 10.19
CA LEU A 510 25.03 -23.20 11.07
C LEU A 510 25.62 -23.36 12.48
N GLU A 511 26.95 -23.39 12.61
CA GLU A 511 27.65 -23.42 13.91
C GLU A 511 27.45 -22.13 14.73
N THR A 512 27.12 -21.01 14.09
CA THR A 512 26.77 -19.76 14.79
C THR A 512 25.35 -19.77 15.37
N VAL A 513 24.52 -20.73 14.98
CA VAL A 513 23.09 -20.81 15.36
C VAL A 513 22.96 -21.60 16.66
N ALA A 514 22.64 -20.90 17.75
CA ALA A 514 22.37 -21.53 19.05
C ALA A 514 20.90 -22.00 19.14
N ASP A 515 20.67 -23.20 19.69
CA ASP A 515 19.32 -23.77 19.88
C ASP A 515 18.37 -22.84 20.67
N ALA A 516 18.92 -22.04 21.59
CA ALA A 516 18.17 -21.07 22.40
C ALA A 516 17.59 -19.91 21.57
N HIS A 517 18.15 -19.63 20.39
CA HIS A 517 17.67 -18.58 19.48
C HIS A 517 16.65 -19.11 18.47
N LEU A 518 16.33 -20.41 18.49
CA LEU A 518 15.37 -21.01 17.57
C LEU A 518 13.97 -20.99 18.18
N VAL A 519 13.04 -20.35 17.47
CA VAL A 519 11.73 -19.96 17.99
C VAL A 519 10.80 -21.16 18.16
N ASN A 520 11.02 -22.22 17.38
CA ASN A 520 10.13 -23.38 17.36
C ASN A 520 10.87 -24.69 17.01
N GLU A 521 10.17 -25.81 17.19
CA GLU A 521 10.65 -27.15 16.84
C GLU A 521 11.00 -27.29 15.35
N TRP A 522 10.36 -26.52 14.47
CA TRP A 522 10.62 -26.57 13.03
C TRP A 522 12.04 -26.07 12.72
N GLU A 523 12.44 -24.93 13.28
CA GLU A 523 13.76 -24.37 13.07
C GLU A 523 14.86 -25.26 13.68
N ARG A 524 14.60 -25.85 14.86
CA ARG A 524 15.49 -26.86 15.47
C ARG A 524 15.67 -28.08 14.58
N ARG A 525 14.58 -28.62 14.04
CA ARG A 525 14.65 -29.75 13.09
C ARG A 525 15.43 -29.35 11.83
N LEU A 526 15.14 -28.19 11.27
CA LEU A 526 15.78 -27.71 10.04
C LEU A 526 17.30 -27.56 10.22
N LEU A 527 17.75 -27.04 11.37
CA LEU A 527 19.17 -26.99 11.73
C LEU A 527 19.82 -28.38 11.65
N ARG A 528 19.20 -29.40 12.25
CA ARG A 528 19.76 -30.78 12.24
C ARG A 528 19.78 -31.38 10.85
N ILE A 529 18.73 -31.14 10.05
CA ILE A 529 18.70 -31.59 8.65
C ILE A 529 19.82 -30.94 7.84
N TYR A 530 20.01 -29.62 7.94
CA TYR A 530 21.07 -28.93 7.21
C TYR A 530 22.48 -29.31 7.68
N GLN A 531 22.66 -29.62 8.97
CA GLN A 531 23.92 -30.18 9.46
C GLN A 531 24.21 -31.55 8.82
N ALA A 532 23.19 -32.41 8.68
CA ALA A 532 23.32 -33.69 7.98
C ALA A 532 23.58 -33.51 6.46
N ASP A 533 22.93 -32.53 5.82
CA ASP A 533 23.17 -32.17 4.42
C ASP A 533 24.63 -31.72 4.20
N CYS A 534 25.21 -30.95 5.13
CA CYS A 534 26.63 -30.59 5.09
C CYS A 534 27.53 -31.83 5.28
N ALA A 535 27.20 -32.71 6.23
CA ALA A 535 27.97 -33.92 6.49
C ALA A 535 28.06 -34.84 5.26
N LEU A 536 27.00 -34.91 4.44
CA LEU A 536 27.00 -35.71 3.19
C LEU A 536 28.15 -35.32 2.25
N VAL A 537 28.47 -34.03 2.18
CA VAL A 537 29.51 -33.53 1.28
C VAL A 537 30.87 -33.46 1.96
N LEU A 538 30.92 -33.12 3.26
CA LEU A 538 32.17 -32.80 3.94
C LEU A 538 32.77 -33.97 4.72
N ASP A 539 31.92 -34.85 5.27
CA ASP A 539 32.32 -35.87 6.24
C ASP A 539 32.09 -37.29 5.69
N GLY A 540 31.15 -37.45 4.75
CA GLY A 540 30.90 -38.67 4.00
C GLY A 540 29.54 -39.32 4.28
N VAL A 541 29.17 -40.29 3.46
CA VAL A 541 27.83 -40.90 3.45
C VAL A 541 27.47 -41.58 4.77
N ALA A 542 28.44 -42.22 5.44
CA ALA A 542 28.20 -42.92 6.70
C ALA A 542 27.82 -41.95 7.83
N ASP A 543 28.56 -40.84 7.96
CA ASP A 543 28.29 -39.81 8.96
C ASP A 543 27.01 -39.05 8.66
N ALA A 544 26.75 -38.74 7.38
CA ALA A 544 25.49 -38.15 6.96
C ALA A 544 24.28 -39.04 7.30
N ARG A 545 24.35 -40.34 7.01
CA ARG A 545 23.29 -41.30 7.37
C ARG A 545 23.04 -41.35 8.88
N LYS A 546 24.11 -41.34 9.68
CA LYS A 546 24.01 -41.27 11.13
C LYS A 546 23.37 -39.95 11.59
N ALA A 547 23.73 -38.83 10.96
CA ALA A 547 23.19 -37.51 11.28
C ALA A 547 21.70 -37.40 10.93
N TYR A 548 21.25 -37.88 9.75
CA TYR A 548 19.84 -37.91 9.40
C TYR A 548 19.02 -38.80 10.36
N ALA A 549 19.52 -39.99 10.68
CA ALA A 549 18.85 -40.91 11.61
C ALA A 549 18.72 -40.37 13.04
N ALA A 550 19.57 -39.39 13.41
CA ALA A 550 19.49 -38.71 14.70
C ALA A 550 18.45 -37.58 14.74
N VAL A 551 17.88 -37.19 13.60
CA VAL A 551 16.81 -36.18 13.54
C VAL A 551 15.54 -36.78 14.14
N ALA A 552 15.06 -36.21 15.25
CA ALA A 552 13.89 -36.72 15.99
C ALA A 552 12.67 -36.90 15.06
N PRO A 553 11.87 -37.97 15.12
CA PRO A 553 10.74 -38.16 14.22
C PRO A 553 9.71 -37.02 14.26
N HIS A 554 9.14 -36.66 13.12
CA HIS A 554 8.07 -35.66 13.02
C HIS A 554 6.73 -36.33 12.71
N LYS A 555 5.62 -35.77 13.22
CA LYS A 555 4.28 -36.26 12.85
C LYS A 555 4.03 -35.97 11.37
N PRO A 556 3.44 -36.90 10.59
CA PRO A 556 3.16 -36.64 9.18
C PRO A 556 2.38 -35.33 8.99
N LEU A 557 2.85 -34.48 8.08
CA LEU A 557 2.15 -33.29 7.64
C LEU A 557 1.04 -33.76 6.70
N ILE A 558 -0.18 -33.77 7.22
CA ILE A 558 -1.35 -34.23 6.47
C ILE A 558 -2.24 -33.03 6.19
N VAL A 559 -2.31 -32.63 4.93
CA VAL A 559 -3.19 -31.58 4.44
C VAL A 559 -4.31 -32.23 3.62
N GLY A 560 -5.58 -31.92 3.92
CA GLY A 560 -6.74 -32.48 3.22
C GLY A 560 -7.82 -33.11 4.10
N GLY A 561 -8.86 -33.66 3.46
CA GLY A 561 -9.99 -34.33 4.12
C GLY A 561 -9.63 -35.73 4.63
N GLU A 562 -10.54 -36.42 5.34
CA GLU A 562 -10.26 -37.76 5.95
C GLU A 562 -9.72 -38.80 4.96
N LEU A 563 -10.20 -38.81 3.71
CA LEU A 563 -9.72 -39.70 2.65
C LEU A 563 -8.27 -39.39 2.23
N ASP A 564 -7.94 -38.11 2.09
CA ASP A 564 -6.57 -37.66 1.81
C ASP A 564 -5.65 -38.03 2.98
N ARG A 565 -6.14 -37.96 4.22
CA ARG A 565 -5.33 -38.31 5.39
C ARG A 565 -4.88 -39.76 5.40
N LYS A 566 -5.74 -40.67 4.95
CA LYS A 566 -5.45 -42.11 4.91
C LYS A 566 -4.55 -42.50 3.73
N ALA A 567 -4.69 -41.83 2.59
CA ALA A 567 -3.80 -42.02 1.44
C ALA A 567 -2.42 -41.38 1.69
N LEU A 568 -2.37 -40.21 2.31
CA LEU A 568 -1.13 -39.48 2.60
C LEU A 568 -0.39 -39.97 3.85
N SER A 569 -0.94 -40.90 4.63
CA SER A 569 -0.20 -41.55 5.70
C SER A 569 0.76 -42.64 5.22
N ASP A 570 0.65 -43.07 3.95
CA ASP A 570 1.48 -44.12 3.35
C ASP A 570 2.55 -43.53 2.40
N TYR A 571 3.80 -43.91 2.61
CA TYR A 571 4.95 -43.43 1.84
C TYR A 571 4.83 -43.77 0.33
N ASN A 572 4.39 -44.99 0.00
CA ASN A 572 4.27 -45.42 -1.39
C ASN A 572 3.20 -44.62 -2.14
N SER A 573 2.10 -44.30 -1.45
CA SER A 573 1.02 -43.47 -1.98
C SER A 573 1.51 -42.05 -2.33
N ARG A 574 2.40 -41.45 -1.51
CA ARG A 574 3.02 -40.15 -1.82
C ARG A 574 3.97 -40.22 -3.00
N TYR A 575 4.79 -41.28 -3.10
CA TYR A 575 5.67 -41.47 -4.24
C TYR A 575 4.89 -41.62 -5.56
N LEU A 576 3.75 -42.32 -5.54
CA LEU A 576 2.85 -42.43 -6.69
C LEU A 576 2.21 -41.08 -7.04
N ARG A 577 1.77 -40.31 -6.04
CA ARG A 577 1.24 -38.96 -6.24
C ARG A 577 2.28 -38.06 -6.91
N LEU A 578 3.53 -38.07 -6.42
CA LEU A 578 4.63 -37.31 -6.98
C LEU A 578 4.85 -37.64 -8.47
N ARG A 579 4.90 -38.92 -8.83
CA ARG A 579 5.03 -39.35 -10.24
C ARG A 579 3.86 -38.88 -11.10
N ASN A 580 2.65 -38.85 -10.55
CA ASN A 580 1.47 -38.36 -11.27
C ASN A 580 1.53 -36.84 -11.52
N LEU A 581 1.95 -36.06 -10.52
CA LEU A 581 2.17 -34.62 -10.67
C LEU A 581 3.21 -34.32 -11.76
N LEU A 582 4.33 -35.03 -11.74
CA LEU A 582 5.38 -34.89 -12.76
C LEU A 582 4.91 -35.27 -14.17
N ALA A 583 4.14 -36.35 -14.31
CA ALA A 583 3.56 -36.75 -15.59
C ALA A 583 2.61 -35.67 -16.17
N GLN A 584 1.95 -34.91 -15.29
CA GLN A 584 1.10 -33.77 -15.64
C GLN A 584 1.86 -32.44 -15.77
N ARG A 585 3.19 -32.44 -15.55
CA ARG A 585 4.06 -31.25 -15.55
C ARG A 585 3.67 -30.21 -14.49
N LEU A 586 3.07 -30.66 -13.39
CA LEU A 586 2.75 -29.86 -12.21
C LEU A 586 3.98 -29.79 -11.30
N TYR A 587 4.99 -29.05 -11.76
CA TYR A 587 6.30 -28.99 -11.11
C TYR A 587 6.30 -28.29 -9.73
N PRO A 588 5.62 -27.14 -9.53
CA PRO A 588 5.52 -26.52 -8.20
C PRO A 588 4.90 -27.45 -7.15
N GLU A 589 3.81 -28.13 -7.50
CA GLU A 589 3.11 -29.07 -6.63
C GLU A 589 3.96 -30.31 -6.34
N ALA A 590 4.71 -30.79 -7.33
CA ALA A 590 5.67 -31.88 -7.15
C ALA A 590 6.79 -31.48 -6.16
N LEU A 591 7.31 -30.25 -6.25
CA LEU A 591 8.32 -29.73 -5.32
C LEU A 591 7.78 -29.59 -3.90
N GLU A 592 6.50 -29.20 -3.74
CA GLU A 592 5.83 -29.17 -2.44
C GLU A 592 5.77 -30.58 -1.83
N GLU A 593 5.26 -31.57 -2.57
CA GLU A 593 5.20 -32.96 -2.10
C GLU A 593 6.58 -33.52 -1.74
N LEU A 594 7.60 -33.26 -2.57
CA LEU A 594 8.99 -33.62 -2.29
C LEU A 594 9.51 -33.00 -0.99
N SER A 595 9.21 -31.72 -0.75
CA SER A 595 9.62 -31.05 0.48
C SER A 595 9.00 -31.69 1.72
N ILE A 596 7.77 -32.20 1.61
CA ILE A 596 7.10 -32.88 2.71
C ILE A 596 7.74 -34.27 2.96
N ILE A 597 8.03 -35.04 1.91
CA ILE A 597 8.71 -36.34 2.04
C ILE A 597 10.08 -36.15 2.73
N GLU A 598 10.89 -35.21 2.24
CA GLU A 598 12.22 -34.93 2.81
C GLU A 598 12.15 -34.31 4.22
N TRP A 599 11.04 -33.67 4.57
CA TRP A 599 10.80 -33.17 5.92
C TRP A 599 10.48 -34.28 6.90
N GLU A 600 9.57 -35.18 6.52
CA GLU A 600 9.12 -36.31 7.35
C GLU A 600 10.20 -37.38 7.48
N THR A 601 10.94 -37.66 6.40
CA THR A 601 11.98 -38.69 6.33
C THR A 601 13.26 -38.12 5.70
N PRO A 602 14.08 -37.40 6.47
CA PRO A 602 15.27 -36.71 5.95
C PRO A 602 16.28 -37.63 5.25
N GLU A 603 16.33 -38.91 5.60
CA GLU A 603 17.18 -39.93 4.97
C GLU A 603 16.89 -40.07 3.46
N GLU A 604 15.66 -39.79 3.04
CA GLU A 604 15.24 -39.83 1.63
C GLU A 604 15.97 -38.81 0.76
N LYS A 605 16.59 -37.78 1.35
CA LYS A 605 17.49 -36.87 0.62
C LYS A 605 18.68 -37.60 0.01
N MET A 606 19.05 -38.78 0.52
CA MET A 606 20.09 -39.64 -0.05
C MET A 606 19.56 -40.66 -1.07
N SER A 607 18.25 -40.74 -1.29
CA SER A 607 17.62 -41.72 -2.18
C SER A 607 17.87 -41.37 -3.66
N PRO A 608 18.57 -42.21 -4.45
CA PRO A 608 18.81 -41.92 -5.87
C PRO A 608 17.52 -41.78 -6.69
N SER A 609 16.50 -42.59 -6.40
CA SER A 609 15.22 -42.57 -7.11
C SER A 609 14.42 -41.30 -6.83
N LEU A 610 14.35 -40.87 -5.56
CA LEU A 610 13.67 -39.63 -5.20
C LEU A 610 14.38 -38.40 -5.78
N ASN A 611 15.72 -38.40 -5.74
CA ASN A 611 16.52 -37.32 -6.32
C ASN A 611 16.30 -37.17 -7.84
N LEU A 612 16.16 -38.27 -8.59
CA LEU A 612 15.82 -38.20 -10.02
C LEU A 612 14.46 -37.51 -10.26
N LEU A 613 13.45 -37.79 -9.45
CA LEU A 613 12.14 -37.12 -9.52
C LEU A 613 12.25 -35.63 -9.12
N LYS A 614 13.05 -35.33 -8.10
CA LYS A 614 13.31 -33.95 -7.67
C LYS A 614 14.01 -33.12 -8.73
N VAL A 615 14.97 -33.71 -9.43
CA VAL A 615 15.69 -33.06 -10.53
C VAL A 615 14.76 -32.79 -11.71
N GLU A 616 13.85 -33.70 -12.03
CA GLU A 616 12.80 -33.46 -13.02
C GLU A 616 11.90 -32.30 -12.62
N ALA A 617 11.46 -32.26 -11.35
CA ALA A 617 10.65 -31.17 -10.80
C ALA A 617 11.39 -29.82 -10.86
N LEU A 618 12.64 -29.77 -10.40
CA LEU A 618 13.46 -28.56 -10.38
C LEU A 618 13.75 -28.03 -11.80
N ALA A 619 14.18 -28.91 -12.71
CA ALA A 619 14.46 -28.53 -14.09
C ALA A 619 13.19 -28.05 -14.82
N GLY A 620 12.06 -28.74 -14.63
CA GLY A 620 10.77 -28.34 -15.17
C GLY A 620 10.26 -27.01 -14.61
N ASN A 621 10.63 -26.69 -13.36
CA ASN A 621 10.33 -25.42 -12.71
C ASN A 621 11.37 -24.31 -12.99
N GLY A 622 12.26 -24.49 -13.97
CA GLY A 622 13.25 -23.47 -14.31
C GLY A 622 14.32 -23.23 -13.23
N GLN A 623 14.66 -24.25 -12.43
CA GLN A 623 15.72 -24.21 -11.42
C GLN A 623 16.89 -25.17 -11.76
N PRO A 624 17.56 -24.99 -12.92
CA PRO A 624 18.59 -25.92 -13.37
C PRO A 624 19.84 -25.95 -12.50
N ARG A 625 20.27 -24.82 -11.91
CA ARG A 625 21.45 -24.78 -11.04
C ARG A 625 21.19 -25.56 -9.75
N LYS A 626 20.01 -25.41 -9.15
CA LYS A 626 19.59 -26.25 -8.00
C LYS A 626 19.47 -27.73 -8.37
N ALA A 627 19.00 -28.05 -9.57
CA ALA A 627 18.93 -29.42 -10.07
C ALA A 627 20.33 -30.06 -10.22
N ILE A 628 21.32 -29.30 -10.70
CA ILE A 628 22.71 -29.74 -10.81
C ILE A 628 23.30 -30.09 -9.43
N VAL A 629 23.16 -29.19 -8.43
CA VAL A 629 23.64 -29.44 -7.07
C VAL A 629 22.94 -30.66 -6.44
N CYS A 630 21.66 -30.84 -6.72
CA CYS A 630 20.89 -32.02 -6.29
C CYS A 630 21.50 -33.32 -6.84
N LEU A 631 21.86 -33.36 -8.13
CA LEU A 631 22.48 -34.53 -8.75
C LEU A 631 23.89 -34.80 -8.26
N GLU A 632 24.71 -33.76 -8.10
CA GLU A 632 26.07 -33.89 -7.55
C GLU A 632 26.04 -34.58 -6.18
N ARG A 633 25.03 -34.27 -5.35
CA ARG A 633 24.82 -34.93 -4.04
C ARG A 633 24.24 -36.32 -4.12
N ALA A 634 23.28 -36.54 -5.01
CA ALA A 634 22.74 -37.87 -5.25
C ALA A 634 23.84 -38.85 -5.69
N LEU A 635 24.82 -38.38 -6.48
CA LEU A 635 26.00 -39.17 -6.88
C LEU A 635 26.94 -39.50 -5.71
N LEU A 636 27.09 -38.61 -4.73
CA LEU A 636 27.83 -38.90 -3.50
C LEU A 636 27.12 -39.98 -2.67
N ALA A 637 25.79 -39.90 -2.56
CA ALA A 637 24.98 -40.83 -1.79
C ALA A 637 24.78 -42.20 -2.46
N ALA A 638 24.90 -42.29 -3.79
CA ALA A 638 24.71 -43.51 -4.55
C ALA A 638 25.84 -44.53 -4.29
N ALA A 639 25.56 -45.47 -3.40
CA ALA A 639 26.48 -46.53 -3.00
C ALA A 639 26.54 -47.70 -3.98
N ASP A 640 25.58 -47.83 -4.91
CA ASP A 640 25.51 -48.92 -5.89
C ASP A 640 25.67 -48.43 -7.33
N ASP A 641 26.20 -49.30 -8.21
CA ASP A 641 26.41 -48.98 -9.63
C ASP A 641 25.10 -48.92 -10.44
N THR A 642 23.96 -49.29 -9.83
CA THR A 642 22.65 -49.36 -10.51
C THR A 642 22.15 -47.98 -10.96
N PHE A 643 22.27 -46.97 -10.08
CA PHE A 643 21.73 -45.63 -10.35
C PHE A 643 22.78 -44.61 -10.79
N ARG A 644 24.07 -44.86 -10.51
CA ARG A 644 25.17 -43.94 -10.83
C ARG A 644 25.21 -43.54 -12.32
N PRO A 645 25.09 -44.46 -13.31
CA PRO A 645 25.13 -44.10 -14.72
C PRO A 645 24.01 -43.13 -15.09
N ARG A 646 22.79 -43.40 -14.61
CA ARG A 646 21.61 -42.58 -14.87
C ARG A 646 21.69 -41.20 -14.23
N LEU A 647 22.17 -41.12 -12.99
CA LEU A 647 22.41 -39.84 -12.30
C LEU A 647 23.47 -39.01 -13.04
N ARG A 648 24.58 -39.62 -13.45
CA ARG A 648 25.65 -38.96 -14.22
C ARG A 648 25.16 -38.50 -15.58
N LEU A 649 24.38 -39.32 -16.28
CA LEU A 649 23.80 -38.97 -17.58
C LEU A 649 22.91 -37.75 -17.43
N LYS A 650 22.02 -37.75 -16.43
CA LYS A 650 21.15 -36.61 -16.18
C LYS A 650 21.92 -35.33 -15.82
N LEU A 651 23.02 -35.48 -15.08
CA LEU A 651 23.90 -34.37 -14.73
C LEU A 651 24.61 -33.82 -15.96
N ALA A 652 25.10 -34.71 -16.84
CA ALA A 652 25.72 -34.33 -18.10
C ALA A 652 24.74 -33.58 -19.02
N GLU A 653 23.49 -34.05 -19.13
CA GLU A 653 22.42 -33.39 -19.89
C GLU A 653 22.15 -31.98 -19.39
N LEU A 654 21.95 -31.83 -18.07
CA LEU A 654 21.69 -30.52 -17.47
C LEU A 654 22.89 -29.59 -17.62
N CYS A 655 24.11 -30.08 -17.43
CA CYS A 655 25.31 -29.28 -17.63
C CYS A 655 25.44 -28.81 -19.08
N LEU A 656 25.20 -29.68 -20.06
CA LEU A 656 25.22 -29.33 -21.48
C LEU A 656 24.14 -28.29 -21.82
N ALA A 657 22.92 -28.47 -21.33
CA ALA A 657 21.81 -27.55 -21.54
C ALA A 657 22.09 -26.15 -20.97
N ASN A 658 22.88 -26.06 -19.89
CA ASN A 658 23.24 -24.81 -19.22
C ASN A 658 24.65 -24.30 -19.61
N GLY A 659 25.24 -24.81 -20.68
CA GLY A 659 26.53 -24.33 -21.20
C GLY A 659 27.77 -24.71 -20.37
N LEU A 660 27.62 -25.58 -19.36
CA LEU A 660 28.72 -26.10 -18.54
C LEU A 660 29.43 -27.26 -19.26
N LEU A 661 29.97 -26.98 -20.45
CA LEU A 661 30.50 -27.98 -21.39
C LEU A 661 31.59 -28.86 -20.78
N ALA A 662 32.49 -28.29 -19.98
CA ALA A 662 33.56 -29.04 -19.32
C ALA A 662 33.01 -30.04 -18.30
N LYS A 663 32.03 -29.63 -17.48
CA LYS A 663 31.37 -30.53 -16.52
C LYS A 663 30.60 -31.62 -17.26
N ALA A 664 29.85 -31.26 -18.31
CA ALA A 664 29.09 -32.21 -19.12
C ALA A 664 30.00 -33.31 -19.71
N ARG A 665 31.15 -32.92 -20.27
CA ARG A 665 32.16 -33.85 -20.80
C ARG A 665 32.66 -34.81 -19.73
N VAL A 666 33.10 -34.28 -18.59
CA VAL A 666 33.64 -35.10 -17.49
C VAL A 666 32.62 -36.15 -17.05
N GLN A 667 31.37 -35.76 -16.84
CA GLN A 667 30.34 -36.70 -16.40
C GLN A 667 30.08 -37.80 -17.43
N ALA A 668 30.01 -37.46 -18.72
CA ALA A 668 29.79 -38.44 -19.77
C ALA A 668 30.99 -39.38 -19.98
N GLU A 669 32.23 -38.88 -19.83
CA GLU A 669 33.44 -39.72 -19.82
C GLU A 669 33.48 -40.68 -18.63
N GLU A 670 33.06 -40.23 -17.45
CA GLU A 670 33.01 -41.08 -16.26
C GLU A 670 32.00 -42.23 -16.39
N ILE A 671 30.85 -42.02 -17.05
CA ILE A 671 29.91 -43.11 -17.38
C ILE A 671 30.59 -44.18 -18.22
N ARG A 672 31.36 -43.77 -19.23
CA ARG A 672 32.09 -44.70 -20.12
C ARG A 672 33.14 -45.51 -19.37
N ARG A 673 33.78 -44.90 -18.37
CA ARG A 673 34.81 -45.53 -17.52
C ARG A 673 34.19 -46.49 -16.50
N GLU A 674 33.15 -46.05 -15.81
CA GLU A 674 32.58 -46.74 -14.64
C GLU A 674 31.52 -47.78 -15.03
N SER A 675 30.84 -47.60 -16.16
CA SER A 675 29.72 -48.47 -16.55
C SER A 675 29.67 -48.71 -18.07
N PRO A 676 30.74 -49.31 -18.63
CA PRO A 676 30.82 -49.60 -20.05
C PRO A 676 29.65 -50.50 -20.48
N GLN A 677 29.08 -50.23 -21.66
CA GLN A 677 27.97 -51.00 -22.26
C GLN A 677 26.61 -50.90 -21.53
N SER A 678 26.47 -50.02 -20.54
CA SER A 678 25.16 -49.67 -19.98
C SER A 678 24.29 -48.91 -21.01
N PRO A 679 22.95 -48.95 -20.91
CA PRO A 679 22.08 -48.12 -21.76
C PRO A 679 22.46 -46.64 -21.69
N ASP A 680 22.75 -46.14 -20.49
CA ASP A 680 23.16 -44.76 -20.26
C ASP A 680 24.49 -44.40 -20.94
N GLU A 681 25.41 -45.37 -21.11
CA GLU A 681 26.69 -45.16 -21.83
C GLU A 681 26.47 -44.91 -23.32
N VAL A 682 25.46 -45.54 -23.92
CA VAL A 682 25.10 -45.31 -25.33
C VAL A 682 24.63 -43.87 -25.53
N GLU A 683 23.78 -43.38 -24.62
CA GLU A 683 23.30 -42.00 -24.62
C GLU A 683 24.44 -41.01 -24.32
N ALA A 684 25.34 -41.36 -23.40
CA ALA A 684 26.51 -40.56 -23.05
C ALA A 684 27.45 -40.34 -24.25
N ARG A 685 27.58 -41.31 -25.18
CA ARG A 685 28.37 -41.12 -26.42
C ARG A 685 27.77 -40.05 -27.33
N ALA A 686 26.46 -40.05 -27.50
CA ALA A 686 25.77 -39.03 -28.29
C ALA A 686 25.93 -37.65 -27.65
N LEU A 687 25.83 -37.59 -26.31
CA LEU A 687 26.05 -36.37 -25.55
C LEU A 687 27.48 -35.84 -25.68
N LEU A 688 28.50 -36.71 -25.63
CA LEU A 688 29.90 -36.31 -25.84
C LEU A 688 30.14 -35.71 -27.23
N ALA A 689 29.58 -36.32 -28.28
CA ALA A 689 29.70 -35.77 -29.63
C ALA A 689 29.07 -34.37 -29.73
N GLU A 690 27.93 -34.16 -29.07
CA GLU A 690 27.28 -32.85 -28.99
C GLU A 690 28.10 -31.83 -28.17
N VAL A 691 28.69 -32.25 -27.05
CA VAL A 691 29.60 -31.40 -26.25
C VAL A 691 30.80 -30.99 -27.09
N GLU A 692 31.45 -31.91 -27.80
CA GLU A 692 32.58 -31.64 -28.67
C GLU A 692 32.21 -30.69 -29.82
N ARG A 693 31.03 -30.88 -30.43
CA ARG A 693 30.49 -29.98 -31.44
C ARG A 693 30.35 -28.55 -30.90
N ARG A 694 29.70 -28.37 -29.74
CA ARG A 694 29.53 -27.05 -29.11
C ARG A 694 30.85 -26.42 -28.68
N VAL A 695 31.80 -27.22 -28.17
CA VAL A 695 33.15 -26.73 -27.84
C VAL A 695 33.86 -26.22 -29.10
N GLN A 696 33.69 -26.89 -30.24
CA GLN A 696 34.29 -26.48 -31.50
C GLN A 696 33.60 -25.23 -32.08
N GLU A 697 32.28 -25.09 -31.92
CA GLU A 697 31.51 -23.90 -32.33
C GLU A 697 31.79 -22.67 -31.46
N ALA A 698 32.14 -22.88 -30.18
CA ALA A 698 32.52 -21.81 -29.26
C ALA A 698 33.97 -21.33 -29.45
N ARG A 699 34.74 -21.97 -30.34
CA ARG A 699 36.07 -21.48 -30.71
C ARG A 699 35.92 -20.33 -31.73
N PRO A 700 36.49 -19.15 -31.44
CA PRO A 700 36.37 -17.97 -32.29
C PRO A 700 36.99 -18.15 -33.67
#